data_AF-A0A4Y2JGX8-F1
#
_entry.id   AF-A0A4Y2JGX8-F1
#
_cell.length_a   1.000
_cell.length_b   1.000
_cell.length_c   1.000
_cell.angle_alpha   90.00
_cell.angle_beta   90.00
_cell.angle_gamma   90.00
#
_symmetry.space_group_name_H-M   'P 1'
#
loop_
_entity.id
_entity.type
_entity.pdbx_description
1 polymer ?
#
loop_
_entity_poly.entity_id
_entity_poly.type
_entity_poly.pdbx_seq_one_letter_code
_entity_poly.pdbx_strand_id
1 'polypeptide(L)'
;IPKSCIDVAKGLWNQSAPLPVAPIPSDETIQKYSEELKQKSNLREQNYLKLVQNLIDVMKQGNLHWRNYNLSFTILSILVRPDVRIPAEGVELFVSHLAHDTLAIRKLAIQGLTCILKQHKRKHPKVQICPTEQNPKNIELHPLMPKVDEIPDNFWLQYNSGNHPDTEENWNSRYFVHKTHWGFYTWPKSFMVSAPDSQQPKMDRAFEELTEEEKPVYEAFSQQKFVDSIIKYFSLEEKKDHDKFDSKKYYMFKAIFSNFGDQFLPLFNEHLLRMVEDKQESVQRCAAEIIAGILCGCKHWDFHKMHRLKEYLIPILQKVVYSITPETLSDWATCIASVSTSRDPNKFYWVFEFFMQEPQSVEYGSFLEASWICLLLGLIAQQEWRACELLHRALAYILPKLDHSYQNVREQLGSFLVYIFMYDIPINAKSLAYTPKRVPFLKSLMPRFALLETRKDGDERNSVSHEESPEFKKAKNLFCTICRWISLNGSKTLYTAPPDVMGLLPVLCQMTHDATDTGFQRECQVTIAILGQAFLNSESIDAAIKTLQSIATGNSWHSRVTASAYLQTMVFSNLFTIMRNEKWTRDIYDMVLKLLQDENIEVRESASETLCGFLHCEYFKITEELLKTFKEKVQKKLKKRPSTGNGPNISPEDLRERHAGILGLCACVHAYPYDVPEFLPDILVLLGDHLHDPQPIPATIKKTLSSFRRTHHDNWRDHKLKFTDDQLAVITDLLVSPSYYA
;
A
#
# COMPACT_ATOMS: atom_id res chain seq x y z
N ILE A 1 42.71 -2.84 17.93
CA ILE A 1 42.54 -4.12 17.21
C ILE A 1 42.09 -5.15 18.25
N PRO A 2 40.98 -5.87 18.05
CA PRO A 2 40.52 -6.89 19.00
C PRO A 2 41.53 -8.03 19.16
N LYS A 3 41.59 -8.64 20.35
CA LYS A 3 42.49 -9.77 20.64
C LYS A 3 42.26 -10.94 19.67
N SER A 4 41.01 -11.23 19.32
CA SER A 4 40.65 -12.28 18.36
C SER A 4 41.32 -12.12 17.00
N CYS A 5 41.46 -10.89 16.50
CA CYS A 5 42.15 -10.63 15.23
C CYS A 5 43.66 -10.90 15.36
N ILE A 6 44.25 -10.56 16.51
CA ILE A 6 45.66 -10.83 16.80
C ILE A 6 45.90 -12.34 16.85
N ASP A 7 45.01 -13.08 17.51
CA ASP A 7 45.11 -14.54 17.64
C ASP A 7 45.01 -15.24 16.28
N VAL A 8 44.08 -14.81 15.41
CA VAL A 8 44.00 -15.30 14.02
C VAL A 8 45.26 -14.97 13.22
N ALA A 9 45.79 -13.76 13.35
CA ALA A 9 47.02 -13.36 12.65
C ALA A 9 48.24 -14.18 13.11
N LYS A 10 48.35 -14.47 14.43
CA LYS A 10 49.37 -15.39 14.96
C LYS A 10 49.19 -16.81 14.41
N GLY A 11 47.95 -17.27 14.25
CA GLY A 11 47.63 -18.55 13.62
C GLY A 11 48.10 -18.62 12.16
N LEU A 12 47.80 -17.58 11.36
CA LEU A 12 48.27 -17.46 9.97
C LEU A 12 49.80 -17.53 9.88
N TRP A 13 50.52 -16.91 10.80
CA TRP A 13 51.98 -16.93 10.79
C TRP A 13 52.59 -18.32 11.02
N ASN A 14 51.88 -19.18 11.74
CA ASN A 14 52.33 -20.54 12.08
C ASN A 14 51.82 -21.61 11.10
N GLN A 15 50.70 -21.37 10.40
CA GLN A 15 49.94 -22.41 9.70
C GLN A 15 49.63 -22.07 8.23
N SER A 16 50.14 -20.96 7.68
CA SER A 16 49.89 -20.60 6.28
C SER A 16 50.84 -21.27 5.30
N ALA A 17 50.39 -21.44 4.05
CA ALA A 17 51.22 -21.84 2.92
C ALA A 17 51.07 -20.81 1.78
N PRO A 18 52.14 -20.10 1.39
CA PRO A 18 53.51 -20.17 1.93
C PRO A 18 53.62 -19.52 3.31
N LEU A 19 54.53 -20.04 4.14
CA LEU A 19 54.85 -19.47 5.45
C LEU A 19 55.53 -18.09 5.28
N PRO A 20 55.23 -17.10 6.14
CA PRO A 20 55.94 -15.83 6.14
C PRO A 20 57.42 -16.05 6.45
N VAL A 21 58.31 -15.43 5.67
CA VAL A 21 59.77 -15.49 5.90
C VAL A 21 60.17 -14.73 7.17
N ALA A 22 59.38 -13.72 7.56
CA ALA A 22 59.63 -12.92 8.76
C ALA A 22 59.17 -13.65 10.03
N PRO A 23 59.92 -13.58 11.14
CA PRO A 23 59.53 -14.18 12.41
C PRO A 23 58.27 -13.52 12.98
N ILE A 24 57.53 -14.27 13.80
CA ILE A 24 56.38 -13.73 14.52
C ILE A 24 56.86 -12.60 15.45
N PRO A 25 56.23 -11.41 15.40
CA PRO A 25 56.55 -10.35 16.33
C PRO A 25 56.40 -10.81 17.79
N SER A 26 57.36 -10.47 18.65
CA SER A 26 57.27 -10.79 20.08
C SER A 26 56.09 -10.08 20.73
N ASP A 27 55.57 -10.61 21.84
CA ASP A 27 54.48 -9.96 22.57
C ASP A 27 54.86 -8.54 23.05
N GLU A 28 56.12 -8.30 23.39
CA GLU A 28 56.65 -6.96 23.68
C GLU A 28 56.54 -6.02 22.48
N THR A 29 56.87 -6.52 21.28
CA THR A 29 56.77 -5.75 20.04
C THR A 29 55.32 -5.43 19.71
N ILE A 30 54.41 -6.41 19.86
CA ILE A 30 52.97 -6.22 19.65
C ILE A 30 52.43 -5.18 20.65
N GLN A 31 52.83 -5.25 21.92
CA GLN A 31 52.42 -4.30 22.94
C GLN A 31 52.93 -2.88 22.64
N LYS A 32 54.20 -2.75 22.23
CA LYS A 32 54.78 -1.47 21.81
C LYS A 32 53.99 -0.85 20.66
N TYR A 33 53.73 -1.61 19.59
CA TYR A 33 52.93 -1.12 18.46
C TYR A 33 51.48 -0.82 18.85
N SER A 34 50.90 -1.57 19.78
CA SER A 34 49.58 -1.25 20.31
C SER A 34 49.55 0.10 21.02
N GLU A 35 50.61 0.45 21.76
CA GLU A 35 50.72 1.75 22.42
C GLU A 35 50.96 2.88 21.40
N GLU A 36 51.83 2.66 20.41
CA GLU A 36 52.03 3.59 19.29
C GLU A 36 50.72 3.86 18.51
N LEU A 37 49.89 2.83 18.30
CA LEU A 37 48.59 2.98 17.66
C LEU A 37 47.62 3.81 18.51
N LYS A 38 47.62 3.65 19.84
CA LYS A 38 46.82 4.51 20.74
C LYS A 38 47.30 5.96 20.65
N GLN A 39 48.61 6.20 20.69
CA GLN A 39 49.17 7.54 20.55
C GLN A 39 48.81 8.18 19.21
N LYS A 40 48.90 7.44 18.10
CA LYS A 40 48.45 7.90 16.77
C LYS A 40 46.96 8.19 16.74
N SER A 41 46.13 7.40 17.44
CA SER A 41 44.69 7.64 17.55
C SER A 41 44.40 8.94 18.30
N ASN A 42 45.04 9.15 19.45
CA ASN A 42 44.90 10.36 20.26
C ASN A 42 45.34 11.60 19.46
N LEU A 43 46.45 11.51 18.72
CA LEU A 43 46.91 12.60 17.86
C LEU A 43 45.91 12.93 16.74
N ARG A 44 45.26 11.92 16.14
CA ARG A 44 44.21 12.15 15.13
C ARG A 44 42.99 12.86 15.72
N GLU A 45 42.59 12.48 16.93
CA GLU A 45 41.48 13.14 17.63
C GLU A 45 41.83 14.60 17.97
N GLN A 46 43.03 14.85 18.49
CA GLN A 46 43.54 16.21 18.74
C GLN A 46 43.60 17.05 17.46
N ASN A 47 44.09 16.50 16.36
CA ASN A 47 44.14 17.20 15.07
C ASN A 47 42.73 17.51 14.54
N TYR A 48 41.78 16.59 14.72
CA TYR A 48 40.38 16.83 14.38
C TYR A 48 39.78 17.96 15.23
N LEU A 49 39.94 17.94 16.55
CA LEU A 49 39.44 18.99 17.44
C LEU A 49 40.08 20.34 17.10
N LYS A 50 41.38 20.37 16.80
CA LYS A 50 42.08 21.57 16.35
C LYS A 50 41.52 22.10 15.03
N LEU A 51 41.22 21.23 14.06
CA LEU A 51 40.60 21.65 12.80
C LEU A 51 39.21 22.24 13.04
N VAL A 52 38.39 21.60 13.87
CA VAL A 52 37.05 22.07 14.23
C VAL A 52 37.14 23.43 14.91
N GLN A 53 38.02 23.60 15.91
CA GLN A 53 38.19 24.87 16.61
C GLN A 53 38.68 25.97 15.66
N ASN A 54 39.68 25.69 14.83
CA ASN A 54 40.17 26.67 13.84
C ASN A 54 39.06 27.14 12.89
N LEU A 55 38.15 26.25 12.47
CA LEU A 55 37.01 26.62 11.63
C LEU A 55 36.02 27.51 12.38
N ILE A 56 35.72 27.18 13.64
CA ILE A 56 34.84 27.98 14.50
C ILE A 56 35.44 29.39 14.70
N ASP A 57 36.73 29.48 15.04
CA ASP A 57 37.43 30.75 15.26
C ASP A 57 37.39 31.64 14.01
N VAL A 58 37.69 31.07 12.85
CA VAL A 58 37.69 31.78 11.56
C VAL A 58 36.29 32.29 11.20
N MET A 59 35.24 31.53 11.53
CA MET A 59 33.85 31.96 11.34
C MET A 59 33.45 33.06 12.33
N LYS A 60 33.82 32.95 13.61
CA LYS A 60 33.50 33.93 14.66
C LYS A 60 34.21 35.27 14.48
N GLN A 61 35.35 35.32 13.77
CA GLN A 61 36.05 36.57 13.43
C GLN A 61 35.22 37.54 12.57
N GLY A 62 34.16 37.09 11.89
CA GLY A 62 33.20 37.95 11.19
C GLY A 62 33.69 38.57 9.87
N ASN A 63 34.95 38.34 9.47
CA ASN A 63 35.57 38.98 8.30
C ASN A 63 35.49 38.13 7.01
N LEU A 64 34.78 37.01 7.03
CA LEU A 64 34.65 36.12 5.88
C LEU A 64 33.60 36.61 4.89
N HIS A 65 33.96 36.62 3.61
CA HIS A 65 32.97 36.76 2.54
C HIS A 65 31.93 35.64 2.64
N TRP A 66 30.64 35.94 2.41
CA TRP A 66 29.51 35.02 2.64
C TRP A 66 29.66 33.65 1.98
N ARG A 67 30.30 33.56 0.79
CA ARG A 67 30.60 32.27 0.14
C ARG A 67 31.57 31.41 0.95
N ASN A 68 32.62 32.01 1.50
CA ASN A 68 33.62 31.33 2.32
C ASN A 68 33.03 30.98 3.69
N TYR A 69 32.13 31.82 4.21
CA TYR A 69 31.36 31.51 5.41
C TYR A 69 30.49 30.26 5.20
N ASN A 70 29.70 30.23 4.11
CA ASN A 70 28.87 29.08 3.75
C ASN A 70 29.69 27.81 3.56
N LEU A 71 30.84 27.90 2.87
CA LEU A 71 31.75 26.77 2.70
C LEU A 71 32.29 26.28 4.05
N SER A 72 32.73 27.19 4.92
CA SER A 72 33.25 26.85 6.25
C SER A 72 32.20 26.16 7.11
N PHE A 73 30.96 26.67 7.11
CA PHE A 73 29.85 26.03 7.83
C PHE A 73 29.46 24.67 7.23
N THR A 74 29.54 24.54 5.90
CA THR A 74 29.32 23.25 5.23
C THR A 74 30.36 22.23 5.68
N ILE A 75 31.65 22.61 5.67
CA ILE A 75 32.75 21.75 6.15
C ILE A 75 32.53 21.39 7.63
N LEU A 76 32.19 22.37 8.48
CA LEU A 76 31.92 22.14 9.89
C LEU A 76 30.75 21.16 10.10
N SER A 77 29.67 21.25 9.32
CA SER A 77 28.53 20.32 9.43
C SER A 77 28.88 18.90 9.02
N ILE A 78 29.78 18.70 8.05
CA ILE A 78 30.32 17.39 7.67
C ILE A 78 31.21 16.83 8.78
N LEU A 79 31.87 17.68 9.56
CA LEU A 79 32.73 17.28 10.66
C LEU A 79 31.97 16.85 11.93
N VAL A 80 30.64 16.97 12.00
CA VAL A 80 29.85 16.47 13.14
C VAL A 80 29.84 14.93 13.13
N ARG A 81 30.67 14.32 13.98
CA ARG A 81 30.91 12.87 14.02
C ARG A 81 30.11 12.14 15.11
N PRO A 82 29.72 10.86 14.94
CA PRO A 82 29.00 10.14 15.99
C PRO A 82 29.85 9.77 17.21
N ASP A 83 31.18 9.71 17.08
CA ASP A 83 32.11 9.18 18.09
C ASP A 83 32.84 10.27 18.90
N VAL A 84 32.95 11.49 18.38
CA VAL A 84 33.60 12.63 19.05
C VAL A 84 32.63 13.81 19.10
N ARG A 85 32.42 14.37 20.30
CA ARG A 85 31.55 15.54 20.50
C ARG A 85 32.16 16.79 19.89
N ILE A 86 31.30 17.66 19.36
CA ILE A 86 31.72 18.98 18.91
C ILE A 86 31.91 19.90 20.15
N PRO A 87 32.87 20.84 20.15
CA PRO A 87 33.03 21.80 21.26
C PRO A 87 31.77 22.67 21.47
N ALA A 88 31.56 23.15 22.69
CA ALA A 88 30.39 23.96 23.07
C ALA A 88 30.21 25.21 22.18
N GLU A 89 31.30 25.88 21.80
CA GLU A 89 31.28 27.02 20.87
C GLU A 89 30.78 26.64 19.47
N GLY A 90 31.05 25.40 19.04
CA GLY A 90 30.50 24.86 17.80
C GLY A 90 29.00 24.61 17.93
N VAL A 91 28.54 24.10 19.08
CA VAL A 91 27.09 23.94 19.34
C VAL A 91 26.39 25.29 19.33
N GLU A 92 26.94 26.29 20.02
CA GLU A 92 26.44 27.68 20.02
C GLU A 92 26.31 28.22 18.58
N LEU A 93 27.29 27.93 17.72
CA LEU A 93 27.23 28.28 16.30
C LEU A 93 26.06 27.55 15.62
N PHE A 94 25.94 26.23 15.73
CA PHE A 94 24.81 25.50 15.11
C PHE A 94 23.44 25.99 15.60
N VAL A 95 23.30 26.29 16.89
CA VAL A 95 22.05 26.76 17.50
C VAL A 95 21.70 28.16 17.01
N SER A 96 22.63 29.12 17.07
CA SER A 96 22.39 30.49 16.58
C SER A 96 22.02 30.52 15.10
N HIS A 97 22.59 29.61 14.29
CA HIS A 97 22.34 29.53 12.86
C HIS A 97 20.97 28.94 12.47
N LEU A 98 20.19 28.42 13.42
CA LEU A 98 18.79 28.08 13.16
C LEU A 98 17.96 29.31 12.76
N ALA A 99 18.31 30.49 13.27
CA ALA A 99 17.66 31.76 12.96
C ALA A 99 18.47 32.63 11.97
N HIS A 100 19.38 32.02 11.20
CA HIS A 100 20.18 32.74 10.21
C HIS A 100 19.33 33.21 9.02
N ASP A 101 19.65 34.35 8.40
CA ASP A 101 18.89 34.92 7.27
C ASP A 101 18.90 34.03 6.01
N THR A 102 20.01 33.35 5.77
CA THR A 102 20.28 32.48 4.63
C THR A 102 19.70 31.08 4.84
N LEU A 103 18.77 30.68 3.97
CA LEU A 103 18.09 29.37 4.02
C LEU A 103 19.06 28.18 4.00
N ALA A 104 20.10 28.23 3.16
CA ALA A 104 21.07 27.15 3.05
C ALA A 104 21.79 26.89 4.38
N ILE A 105 22.13 27.95 5.12
CA ILE A 105 22.76 27.83 6.43
C ILE A 105 21.77 27.27 7.45
N ARG A 106 20.51 27.75 7.48
CA ARG A 106 19.49 27.17 8.38
C ARG A 106 19.31 25.67 8.18
N LYS A 107 19.29 25.21 6.93
CA LYS A 107 19.17 23.77 6.62
C LYS A 107 20.35 22.95 7.15
N LEU A 108 21.57 23.46 7.00
CA LEU A 108 22.76 22.83 7.58
C LEU A 108 22.73 22.89 9.12
N ALA A 109 22.21 23.97 9.69
CA ALA A 109 22.07 24.14 11.13
C ALA A 109 21.10 23.11 11.74
N ILE A 110 19.92 22.93 11.12
CA ILE A 110 18.93 21.91 11.50
C ILE A 110 19.55 20.51 11.50
N GLN A 111 20.26 20.16 10.43
CA GLN A 111 20.92 18.85 10.31
C GLN A 111 22.04 18.67 11.34
N GLY A 112 22.94 19.65 11.45
CA GLY A 112 24.07 19.62 12.38
C GLY A 112 23.59 19.53 13.82
N LEU A 113 22.63 20.36 14.24
CA LEU A 113 22.06 20.30 15.58
C LEU A 113 21.37 18.96 15.86
N THR A 114 20.66 18.38 14.90
CA THR A 114 20.06 17.05 15.06
C THR A 114 21.13 16.00 15.35
N CYS A 115 22.26 16.04 14.62
CA CYS A 115 23.39 15.14 14.85
C CYS A 115 24.07 15.39 16.20
N ILE A 116 24.23 16.65 16.62
CA ILE A 116 24.77 17.02 17.94
C ILE A 116 23.87 16.48 19.06
N LEU A 117 22.56 16.74 19.00
CA LEU A 117 21.60 16.21 19.98
C LEU A 117 21.57 14.66 20.01
N LYS A 118 21.98 14.02 18.92
CA LYS A 118 22.17 12.57 18.87
C LYS A 118 23.45 12.11 19.59
N GLN A 119 24.54 12.86 19.51
CA GLN A 119 25.77 12.63 20.30
C GLN A 119 25.49 12.74 21.81
N HIS A 120 24.62 13.68 22.19
CA HIS A 120 24.21 13.91 23.59
C HIS A 120 23.10 12.98 24.08
N LYS A 121 22.55 12.13 23.19
CA LYS A 121 21.51 11.20 23.58
C LYS A 121 22.02 10.24 24.67
N ARG A 122 21.40 10.34 25.84
CA ARG A 122 21.71 9.50 27.00
C ARG A 122 21.34 8.04 26.75
N LYS A 123 22.16 7.11 27.28
CA LYS A 123 21.88 5.68 27.21
C LYS A 123 20.66 5.39 28.09
N HIS A 124 19.64 4.77 27.50
CA HIS A 124 18.46 4.30 28.22
C HIS A 124 18.67 2.84 28.62
N PRO A 125 18.72 2.52 29.93
CA PRO A 125 18.87 1.16 30.40
C PRO A 125 17.75 0.25 29.90
N LYS A 126 18.09 -1.01 29.70
CA LYS A 126 17.17 -2.07 29.30
C LYS A 126 17.24 -3.22 30.30
N VAL A 127 16.12 -3.88 30.50
CA VAL A 127 16.00 -5.09 31.33
C VAL A 127 15.53 -6.26 30.49
N GLN A 128 15.98 -7.45 30.86
CA GLN A 128 15.50 -8.70 30.28
C GLN A 128 14.21 -9.11 31.00
N ILE A 129 13.18 -9.51 30.25
CA ILE A 129 11.91 -9.98 30.79
C ILE A 129 11.47 -11.28 30.12
N CYS A 130 10.60 -12.05 30.78
CA CYS A 130 9.92 -13.20 30.20
C CYS A 130 8.63 -12.72 29.51
N PRO A 131 8.57 -12.62 28.16
CA PRO A 131 7.44 -12.00 27.47
C PRO A 131 6.12 -12.78 27.63
N THR A 132 6.18 -14.08 27.91
CA THR A 132 5.01 -14.96 28.01
C THR A 132 4.26 -14.84 29.34
N GLU A 133 4.83 -14.11 30.31
CA GLU A 133 4.28 -13.93 31.67
C GLU A 133 3.74 -12.51 31.90
N GLN A 134 3.67 -11.68 30.85
CA GLN A 134 3.33 -10.25 30.99
C GLN A 134 1.84 -9.93 30.75
N ASN A 135 1.03 -10.94 30.41
CA ASN A 135 -0.41 -10.74 30.29
C ASN A 135 -1.03 -10.28 31.61
N PRO A 136 -1.95 -9.30 31.58
CA PRO A 136 -2.69 -8.90 32.78
C PRO A 136 -3.44 -10.09 33.39
N LYS A 137 -3.53 -10.13 34.73
CA LYS A 137 -4.23 -11.21 35.44
C LYS A 137 -5.74 -11.21 35.14
N ASN A 138 -6.33 -10.02 35.06
CA ASN A 138 -7.73 -9.81 34.70
C ASN A 138 -7.78 -9.07 33.37
N ILE A 139 -8.19 -9.77 32.31
CA ILE A 139 -8.32 -9.19 30.98
C ILE A 139 -9.78 -8.85 30.74
N GLU A 140 -10.05 -7.56 30.61
CA GLU A 140 -11.31 -7.05 30.10
C GLU A 140 -11.16 -6.78 28.61
N LEU A 141 -12.02 -7.38 27.79
CA LEU A 141 -12.07 -7.14 26.35
C LEU A 141 -13.17 -6.14 26.04
N HIS A 142 -12.90 -5.23 25.11
CA HIS A 142 -13.93 -4.32 24.62
C HIS A 142 -15.13 -5.10 24.03
N PRO A 143 -16.38 -4.65 24.22
CA PRO A 143 -17.58 -5.40 23.80
C PRO A 143 -17.66 -5.75 22.30
N LEU A 144 -16.99 -4.98 21.45
CA LEU A 144 -16.93 -5.23 20.00
C LEU A 144 -15.93 -6.33 19.60
N MET A 145 -15.02 -6.72 20.50
CA MET A 145 -14.05 -7.77 20.22
C MET A 145 -14.68 -9.15 20.29
N PRO A 146 -14.21 -10.12 19.47
CA PRO A 146 -14.68 -11.49 19.56
C PRO A 146 -14.24 -12.12 20.89
N LYS A 147 -15.09 -13.00 21.43
CA LYS A 147 -14.72 -13.90 22.52
C LYS A 147 -13.86 -15.02 21.93
N VAL A 148 -12.69 -15.24 22.49
CA VAL A 148 -11.72 -16.27 22.05
C VAL A 148 -11.38 -17.14 23.25
N ASP A 149 -11.25 -18.45 23.03
CA ASP A 149 -11.08 -19.45 24.08
C ASP A 149 -9.71 -19.37 24.79
N GLU A 150 -8.66 -18.98 24.06
CA GLU A 150 -7.29 -18.87 24.57
C GLU A 150 -6.75 -17.46 24.34
N ILE A 151 -6.19 -16.86 25.39
CA ILE A 151 -5.51 -15.56 25.32
C ILE A 151 -4.06 -15.81 24.89
N PRO A 152 -3.61 -15.25 23.75
CA PRO A 152 -2.23 -15.34 23.31
C PRO A 152 -1.25 -14.76 24.33
N ASP A 153 -0.06 -15.36 24.44
CA ASP A 153 1.04 -14.91 25.30
C ASP A 153 1.52 -13.47 24.99
N ASN A 154 1.25 -12.99 23.78
CA ASN A 154 1.57 -11.66 23.29
C ASN A 154 0.41 -10.65 23.41
N PHE A 155 -0.70 -11.00 24.06
CA PHE A 155 -1.89 -10.14 24.19
C PHE A 155 -1.59 -8.82 24.91
N TRP A 156 -0.69 -8.80 25.88
CA TRP A 156 -0.25 -7.59 26.57
C TRP A 156 0.37 -6.50 25.66
N LEU A 157 0.75 -6.86 24.43
CA LEU A 157 1.19 -5.90 23.41
C LEU A 157 0.04 -5.24 22.64
N GLN A 158 -1.17 -5.78 22.72
CA GLN A 158 -2.36 -5.22 22.08
C GLN A 158 -2.77 -3.93 22.78
N TYR A 159 -3.33 -3.00 22.01
CA TYR A 159 -4.15 -1.93 22.56
C TYR A 159 -5.35 -2.52 23.29
N ASN A 160 -5.60 -2.08 24.51
CA ASN A 160 -6.77 -2.46 25.29
C ASN A 160 -7.33 -1.27 26.08
N SER A 161 -8.56 -0.85 25.75
CA SER A 161 -9.23 0.25 26.45
C SER A 161 -9.73 -0.08 27.85
N GLY A 162 -10.00 -1.36 28.14
CA GLY A 162 -10.38 -1.82 29.48
C GLY A 162 -9.22 -1.78 30.49
N ASN A 163 -8.00 -1.48 30.02
CA ASN A 163 -6.82 -1.44 30.87
C ASN A 163 -5.89 -0.32 30.38
N HIS A 164 -6.29 0.94 30.44
CA HIS A 164 -5.39 2.05 30.12
C HIS A 164 -4.33 2.29 31.23
N PRO A 165 -3.12 2.75 30.88
CA PRO A 165 -2.12 3.20 31.86
C PRO A 165 -2.39 4.66 32.25
N ASP A 166 -3.60 4.95 32.73
CA ASP A 166 -4.10 6.29 33.06
C ASP A 166 -3.83 6.73 34.50
N THR A 167 -3.37 5.80 35.35
CA THR A 167 -2.83 6.06 36.68
C THR A 167 -1.34 5.75 36.72
N GLU A 168 -0.62 6.38 37.66
CA GLU A 168 0.81 6.14 37.84
C GLU A 168 1.13 4.67 38.19
N GLU A 169 0.26 4.02 38.96
CA GLU A 169 0.38 2.59 39.29
C GLU A 169 0.22 1.69 38.05
N ASN A 170 -0.81 1.94 37.24
CA ASN A 170 -1.04 1.19 35.99
C ASN A 170 0.05 1.43 34.96
N TRP A 171 0.65 2.63 34.96
CA TRP A 171 1.79 2.97 34.11
C TRP A 171 3.06 2.21 34.52
N ASN A 172 3.39 2.27 35.81
CA ASN A 172 4.62 1.69 36.35
C ASN A 172 4.62 0.15 36.41
N SER A 173 3.43 -0.47 36.38
CA SER A 173 3.29 -1.93 36.34
C SER A 173 3.52 -2.56 34.95
N ARG A 174 3.81 -1.75 33.91
CA ARG A 174 3.91 -2.22 32.52
C ARG A 174 5.25 -1.95 31.87
N TYR A 175 5.53 -2.76 30.85
CA TYR A 175 6.61 -2.50 29.90
C TYR A 175 6.03 -1.99 28.58
N PHE A 176 6.51 -0.84 28.10
CA PHE A 176 6.11 -0.30 26.81
C PHE A 176 7.06 -0.77 25.69
N VAL A 177 6.54 -1.56 24.74
CA VAL A 177 7.31 -2.14 23.65
C VAL A 177 7.02 -1.39 22.36
N HIS A 178 7.85 -0.41 22.04
CA HIS A 178 7.59 0.49 20.92
C HIS A 178 7.69 -0.12 19.51
N LYS A 179 8.46 -1.20 19.32
CA LYS A 179 8.63 -1.78 17.98
C LYS A 179 7.56 -2.84 17.76
N THR A 180 6.81 -2.70 16.66
CA THR A 180 5.62 -3.50 16.29
C THR A 180 5.96 -4.96 15.95
N HIS A 181 7.15 -5.24 15.42
CA HIS A 181 7.54 -6.59 15.00
C HIS A 181 7.75 -7.61 16.14
N TRP A 182 7.92 -7.16 17.39
CA TRP A 182 8.17 -8.08 18.50
C TRP A 182 6.92 -8.85 18.89
N GLY A 183 7.03 -10.18 18.98
CA GLY A 183 5.96 -11.06 19.46
C GLY A 183 4.94 -11.43 18.39
N PHE A 184 5.00 -10.89 17.17
CA PHE A 184 4.04 -11.25 16.10
C PHE A 184 4.25 -12.68 15.60
N TYR A 185 5.48 -12.99 15.17
CA TYR A 185 5.83 -14.32 14.63
C TYR A 185 6.45 -15.21 15.72
N THR A 186 7.45 -14.69 16.43
CA THR A 186 8.10 -15.40 17.55
C THR A 186 8.85 -14.41 18.46
N TRP A 187 9.20 -14.85 19.66
CA TRP A 187 10.02 -14.09 20.60
C TRP A 187 11.51 -14.38 20.40
N PRO A 188 12.41 -13.38 20.60
CA PRO A 188 13.84 -13.64 20.60
C PRO A 188 14.26 -14.43 21.85
N LYS A 189 15.40 -15.12 21.78
CA LYS A 189 15.97 -15.86 22.93
C LYS A 189 16.17 -14.99 24.17
N SER A 190 16.56 -13.72 23.96
CA SER A 190 16.70 -12.72 25.01
C SER A 190 15.87 -11.50 24.63
N PHE A 191 14.75 -11.30 25.33
CA PHE A 191 13.87 -10.17 25.07
C PHE A 191 14.19 -9.00 26.01
N MET A 192 14.73 -7.94 25.43
CA MET A 192 15.17 -6.73 26.14
C MET A 192 14.20 -5.58 25.92
N VAL A 193 13.61 -5.08 26.99
CA VAL A 193 12.71 -3.91 26.99
C VAL A 193 13.34 -2.73 27.73
N SER A 194 12.79 -1.53 27.56
CA SER A 194 13.22 -0.37 28.35
C SER A 194 13.00 -0.66 29.83
N ALA A 195 13.98 -0.33 30.68
CA ALA A 195 13.81 -0.40 32.13
C ALA A 195 12.69 0.54 32.61
N PRO A 196 12.07 0.26 33.78
CA PRO A 196 11.08 1.16 34.39
C PRO A 196 11.61 2.60 34.55
N ASP A 197 10.70 3.57 34.60
CA ASP A 197 11.04 5.00 34.63
C ASP A 197 11.96 5.36 35.81
N SER A 198 11.82 4.68 36.96
CA SER A 198 12.69 4.84 38.14
C SER A 198 14.17 4.50 37.90
N GLN A 199 14.48 3.72 36.86
CA GLN A 199 15.85 3.34 36.47
C GLN A 199 16.33 4.12 35.24
N GLN A 200 15.48 4.94 34.63
CA GLN A 200 15.84 5.74 33.46
C GLN A 200 16.64 6.99 33.88
N PRO A 201 17.45 7.56 32.96
CA PRO A 201 18.11 8.83 33.24
C PRO A 201 17.10 9.94 33.56
N LYS A 202 17.30 10.64 34.68
CA LYS A 202 16.45 11.77 35.12
C LYS A 202 16.24 12.79 34.01
N MET A 203 15.00 13.03 33.57
CA MET A 203 14.74 13.97 32.47
C MET A 203 14.88 15.43 32.93
N ASP A 204 14.33 15.76 34.10
CA ASP A 204 14.38 17.10 34.68
C ASP A 204 15.74 17.38 35.30
N ARG A 205 16.61 17.98 34.50
CA ARG A 205 17.94 18.39 34.93
C ARG A 205 17.96 19.88 35.22
N ALA A 206 18.59 20.26 36.32
CA ALA A 206 18.92 21.66 36.57
C ALA A 206 19.95 22.13 35.54
N PHE A 207 20.04 23.44 35.33
CA PHE A 207 20.97 24.01 34.34
C PHE A 207 22.43 23.63 34.62
N GLU A 208 22.78 23.50 35.90
CA GLU A 208 24.11 23.11 36.38
C GLU A 208 24.43 21.62 36.12
N GLU A 209 23.40 20.79 35.93
CA GLU A 209 23.54 19.35 35.62
C GLU A 209 23.72 19.09 34.10
N LEU A 210 23.66 20.14 33.27
CA LEU A 210 23.86 20.06 31.81
C LEU A 210 25.34 20.08 31.46
N THR A 211 25.73 19.32 30.42
CA THR A 211 27.09 19.41 29.87
C THR A 211 27.33 20.78 29.23
N GLU A 212 28.59 21.23 29.14
CA GLU A 212 28.91 22.51 28.49
C GLU A 212 28.36 22.62 27.06
N GLU A 213 28.28 21.50 26.33
CA GLU A 213 27.71 21.48 24.98
C GLU A 213 26.17 21.46 24.95
N GLU A 214 25.50 21.10 26.05
CA GLU A 214 24.03 21.14 26.16
C GLU A 214 23.53 22.55 26.52
N LYS A 215 24.33 23.32 27.27
CA LYS A 215 23.97 24.66 27.75
C LYS A 215 23.59 25.62 26.62
N PRO A 216 24.33 25.75 25.49
CA PRO A 216 23.94 26.65 24.41
C PRO A 216 22.57 26.32 23.81
N VAL A 217 22.21 25.05 23.73
CA VAL A 217 20.88 24.63 23.26
C VAL A 217 19.82 25.04 24.29
N TYR A 218 20.06 24.74 25.56
CA TYR A 218 19.13 25.06 26.63
C TYR A 218 18.88 26.56 26.76
N GLU A 219 19.94 27.37 26.78
CA GLU A 219 19.85 28.83 26.88
C GLU A 219 19.06 29.44 25.72
N ALA A 220 19.35 29.01 24.48
CA ALA A 220 18.64 29.53 23.31
C ALA A 220 17.17 29.13 23.31
N PHE A 221 16.85 27.84 23.50
CA PHE A 221 15.46 27.38 23.48
C PHE A 221 14.65 27.80 24.71
N SER A 222 15.29 28.28 25.78
CA SER A 222 14.61 28.89 26.94
C SER A 222 14.23 30.36 26.72
N GLN A 223 14.64 30.98 25.61
CA GLN A 223 14.34 32.38 25.30
C GLN A 223 13.19 32.49 24.30
N GLN A 224 12.09 33.15 24.70
CA GLN A 224 10.95 33.40 23.81
C GLN A 224 11.37 34.05 22.49
N LYS A 225 12.25 35.06 22.53
CA LYS A 225 12.75 35.76 21.32
C LYS A 225 13.42 34.82 20.31
N PHE A 226 14.13 33.81 20.79
CA PHE A 226 14.77 32.84 19.91
C PHE A 226 13.72 31.90 19.30
N VAL A 227 12.77 31.42 20.10
CA VAL A 227 11.63 30.62 19.64
C VAL A 227 10.80 31.38 18.60
N ASP A 228 10.49 32.65 18.84
CA ASP A 228 9.81 33.54 17.90
C ASP A 228 10.56 33.60 16.54
N SER A 229 11.89 33.72 16.61
CA SER A 229 12.76 33.87 15.44
C SER A 229 12.81 32.59 14.61
N ILE A 230 13.01 31.42 15.25
CA ILE A 230 13.03 30.14 14.52
C ILE A 230 11.67 29.85 13.89
N ILE A 231 10.56 30.14 14.59
CA ILE A 231 9.21 29.92 14.06
C ILE A 231 8.98 30.81 12.85
N LYS A 232 9.34 32.10 12.94
CA LYS A 232 9.26 33.03 11.81
C LYS A 232 9.99 32.50 10.58
N TYR A 233 11.20 31.98 10.73
CA TYR A 233 11.98 31.47 9.59
C TYR A 233 11.51 30.11 9.09
N PHE A 234 11.03 29.24 9.98
CA PHE A 234 10.68 27.86 9.64
C PHE A 234 9.29 27.75 9.02
N SER A 235 8.42 28.75 9.25
CA SER A 235 7.11 28.88 8.63
C SER A 235 7.14 29.61 7.28
N LEU A 236 8.31 30.01 6.78
CA LEU A 236 8.43 30.60 5.45
C LEU A 236 8.27 29.53 4.38
N GLU A 237 7.54 29.88 3.32
CA GLU A 237 7.50 29.11 2.08
C GLU A 237 8.87 29.19 1.39
N GLU A 238 9.44 28.03 1.05
CA GLU A 238 10.71 27.94 0.34
C GLU A 238 10.49 27.82 -1.17
N LYS A 239 9.60 26.91 -1.57
CA LYS A 239 9.20 26.67 -2.95
C LYS A 239 7.70 26.44 -3.01
N LYS A 240 7.00 27.42 -3.59
CA LYS A 240 5.57 27.34 -3.84
C LYS A 240 5.19 26.04 -4.55
N ASP A 241 4.13 25.41 -4.06
CA ASP A 241 3.54 24.15 -4.54
C ASP A 241 4.47 22.92 -4.50
N HIS A 242 5.68 23.03 -3.93
CA HIS A 242 6.68 21.95 -3.88
C HIS A 242 7.16 21.60 -2.47
N ASP A 243 6.91 22.47 -1.50
CA ASP A 243 7.22 22.20 -0.11
C ASP A 243 6.34 21.06 0.43
N LYS A 244 6.93 20.24 1.30
CA LYS A 244 6.28 19.10 1.96
C LYS A 244 6.84 19.01 3.38
N PHE A 245 6.16 18.28 4.25
CA PHE A 245 6.62 17.93 5.59
C PHE A 245 8.13 17.64 5.63
N ASP A 246 8.90 18.51 6.28
CA ASP A 246 10.35 18.39 6.34
C ASP A 246 10.77 17.46 7.48
N SER A 247 11.10 16.22 7.10
CA SER A 247 11.64 15.22 8.01
C SER A 247 12.83 15.71 8.85
N LYS A 248 13.65 16.65 8.34
CA LYS A 248 14.83 17.17 9.07
C LYS A 248 14.42 18.04 10.25
N LYS A 249 13.47 18.97 10.04
CA LYS A 249 12.90 19.80 11.12
C LYS A 249 12.21 18.91 12.16
N TYR A 250 11.40 17.95 11.70
CA TYR A 250 10.79 16.94 12.56
C TYR A 250 11.83 16.20 13.44
N TYR A 251 12.91 15.68 12.86
CA TYR A 251 13.94 14.96 13.62
C TYR A 251 14.69 15.87 14.61
N MET A 252 14.89 17.13 14.26
CA MET A 252 15.49 18.12 15.15
C MET A 252 14.61 18.35 16.39
N PHE A 253 13.33 18.69 16.20
CA PHE A 253 12.39 18.88 17.31
C PHE A 253 12.24 17.61 18.14
N LYS A 254 12.14 16.44 17.51
CA LYS A 254 12.16 15.15 18.21
C LYS A 254 13.41 15.00 19.09
N ALA A 255 14.58 15.37 18.60
CA ALA A 255 15.81 15.28 19.36
C ALA A 255 15.85 16.29 20.51
N ILE A 256 15.31 17.50 20.34
CA ILE A 256 15.18 18.51 21.39
C ILE A 256 14.32 17.96 22.55
N PHE A 257 13.08 17.56 22.27
CA PHE A 257 12.15 17.06 23.29
C PHE A 257 12.56 15.68 23.87
N SER A 258 13.41 14.92 23.18
CA SER A 258 14.02 13.70 23.72
C SER A 258 15.11 13.96 24.76
N ASN A 259 15.85 15.07 24.63
CA ASN A 259 16.99 15.38 25.49
C ASN A 259 16.63 16.28 26.67
N PHE A 260 15.70 17.22 26.47
CA PHE A 260 15.34 18.27 27.43
C PHE A 260 13.94 18.11 28.05
N GLY A 261 13.18 17.09 27.66
CA GLY A 261 11.84 16.88 28.22
C GLY A 261 10.84 17.95 27.79
N ASP A 262 9.91 18.30 28.69
CA ASP A 262 8.81 19.24 28.50
C ASP A 262 9.18 20.71 28.79
N GLN A 263 10.41 21.00 29.18
CA GLN A 263 10.86 22.32 29.65
C GLN A 263 10.55 23.47 28.67
N PHE A 264 10.63 23.21 27.37
CA PHE A 264 10.39 24.23 26.34
C PHE A 264 8.93 24.34 25.89
N LEU A 265 8.05 23.41 26.26
CA LEU A 265 6.65 23.41 25.79
C LEU A 265 5.90 24.74 26.02
N PRO A 266 6.05 25.43 27.17
CA PRO A 266 5.35 26.70 27.40
C PRO A 266 5.66 27.76 26.34
N LEU A 267 6.89 27.80 25.84
CA LEU A 267 7.36 28.80 24.86
C LEU A 267 6.77 28.57 23.46
N PHE A 268 6.31 27.35 23.16
CA PHE A 268 5.64 27.02 21.90
C PHE A 268 4.12 27.16 21.97
N ASN A 269 3.51 27.30 23.15
CA ASN A 269 2.07 27.18 23.32
C ASN A 269 1.26 28.18 22.47
N GLU A 270 1.54 29.47 22.65
CA GLU A 270 0.84 30.53 21.93
C GLU A 270 1.09 30.45 20.42
N HIS A 271 2.30 30.07 20.02
CA HIS A 271 2.62 29.88 18.62
C HIS A 271 1.84 28.73 18.01
N LEU A 272 1.83 27.55 18.64
CA LEU A 272 1.12 26.39 18.10
C LEU A 272 -0.38 26.67 17.99
N LEU A 273 -1.00 27.25 19.03
CA LEU A 273 -2.42 27.64 18.98
C LEU A 273 -2.73 28.58 17.82
N ARG A 274 -1.85 29.56 17.55
CA ARG A 274 -1.99 30.47 16.41
C ARG A 274 -1.74 29.79 15.06
N MET A 275 -0.68 28.98 14.97
CA MET A 275 -0.20 28.41 13.72
C MET A 275 -1.12 27.33 13.16
N VAL A 276 -1.78 26.53 14.02
CA VAL A 276 -2.69 25.48 13.56
C VAL A 276 -3.99 26.03 12.95
N GLU A 277 -4.35 27.28 13.24
CA GLU A 277 -5.50 27.98 12.67
C GLU A 277 -5.12 28.95 11.53
N ASP A 278 -3.82 29.04 11.21
CA ASP A 278 -3.35 29.93 10.15
C ASP A 278 -3.80 29.41 8.78
N LYS A 279 -4.11 30.33 7.86
CA LYS A 279 -4.55 29.98 6.50
C LYS A 279 -3.38 29.66 5.56
N GLN A 280 -2.15 30.00 5.95
CA GLN A 280 -0.97 29.73 5.15
C GLN A 280 -0.51 28.28 5.34
N GLU A 281 -0.34 27.56 4.22
CA GLU A 281 0.10 26.17 4.20
C GLU A 281 1.44 25.97 4.91
N SER A 282 2.42 26.84 4.65
CA SER A 282 3.76 26.76 5.26
C SER A 282 3.76 26.93 6.78
N VAL A 283 2.79 27.68 7.32
CA VAL A 283 2.63 27.90 8.76
C VAL A 283 2.07 26.65 9.43
N GLN A 284 1.00 26.06 8.88
CA GLN A 284 0.44 24.81 9.41
C GLN A 284 1.44 23.65 9.27
N ARG A 285 2.18 23.57 8.16
CA ARG A 285 3.24 22.56 7.97
C ARG A 285 4.29 22.63 9.07
N CYS A 286 4.78 23.83 9.38
CA CYS A 286 5.73 24.04 10.47
C CYS A 286 5.14 23.59 11.82
N ALA A 287 3.86 23.89 12.09
CA ALA A 287 3.18 23.40 13.29
C ALA A 287 3.11 21.87 13.33
N ALA A 288 2.78 21.23 12.20
CA ALA A 288 2.74 19.77 12.07
C ALA A 288 4.11 19.13 12.35
N GLU A 289 5.20 19.71 11.84
CA GLU A 289 6.58 19.25 12.09
C GLU A 289 6.98 19.36 13.57
N ILE A 290 6.62 20.46 14.24
CA ILE A 290 6.86 20.69 15.67
C ILE A 290 6.06 19.69 16.52
N ILE A 291 4.75 19.56 16.27
CA ILE A 291 3.85 18.65 17.01
C ILE A 291 4.31 17.19 16.84
N ALA A 292 4.64 16.77 15.61
CA ALA A 292 5.22 15.46 15.36
C ALA A 292 6.53 15.26 16.13
N GLY A 293 7.39 16.28 16.19
CA GLY A 293 8.62 16.30 16.95
C GLY A 293 8.37 16.08 18.45
N ILE A 294 7.47 16.85 19.06
CA ILE A 294 7.07 16.75 20.47
C ILE A 294 6.58 15.33 20.79
N LEU A 295 5.55 14.88 20.08
CA LEU A 295 4.92 13.57 20.30
C LEU A 295 5.87 12.40 20.01
N CYS A 296 6.82 12.57 19.09
CA CYS A 296 7.84 11.55 18.86
C CYS A 296 8.98 11.59 19.89
N GLY A 297 9.27 12.76 20.46
CA GLY A 297 10.32 12.99 21.45
C GLY A 297 9.96 12.49 22.85
N CYS A 298 8.67 12.46 23.19
CA CYS A 298 8.16 12.04 24.50
C CYS A 298 8.22 10.52 24.77
N LYS A 299 8.84 9.73 23.88
CA LYS A 299 8.95 8.27 23.98
C LYS A 299 9.39 7.79 25.38
N HIS A 300 10.33 8.50 26.00
CA HIS A 300 10.93 8.16 27.29
C HIS A 300 10.50 9.11 28.42
N TRP A 301 9.39 9.83 28.26
CA TRP A 301 8.81 10.63 29.34
C TRP A 301 8.06 9.73 30.32
N ASP A 302 8.06 10.16 31.58
CA ASP A 302 7.32 9.55 32.68
C ASP A 302 5.81 9.84 32.60
N PHE A 303 5.06 9.22 33.51
CA PHE A 303 3.60 9.38 33.61
C PHE A 303 3.17 10.85 33.73
N HIS A 304 3.76 11.62 34.65
CA HIS A 304 3.34 13.00 34.90
C HIS A 304 3.58 13.92 33.70
N LYS A 305 4.71 13.77 33.01
CA LYS A 305 5.00 14.51 31.79
C LYS A 305 4.06 14.14 30.65
N MET A 306 3.74 12.85 30.51
CA MET A 306 2.79 12.39 29.51
C MET A 306 1.36 12.89 29.78
N HIS A 307 0.96 12.99 31.06
CA HIS A 307 -0.31 13.59 31.47
C HIS A 307 -0.37 15.09 31.12
N ARG A 308 0.66 15.86 31.49
CA ARG A 308 0.75 17.29 31.12
C ARG A 308 0.76 17.50 29.61
N LEU A 309 1.46 16.63 28.88
CA LEU A 309 1.49 16.68 27.41
C LEU A 309 0.11 16.47 26.79
N LYS A 310 -0.67 15.52 27.33
CA LYS A 310 -2.05 15.30 26.92
C LYS A 310 -2.90 16.56 27.12
N GLU A 311 -2.85 17.17 28.30
CA GLU A 311 -3.58 18.42 28.59
C GLU A 311 -3.17 19.57 27.67
N TYR A 312 -1.87 19.67 27.37
CA TYR A 312 -1.31 20.68 26.48
C TYR A 312 -1.75 20.48 25.01
N LEU A 313 -1.72 19.25 24.49
CA LEU A 313 -1.95 18.99 23.07
C LEU A 313 -3.42 18.81 22.69
N ILE A 314 -4.30 18.37 23.59
CA ILE A 314 -5.73 18.17 23.25
C ILE A 314 -6.36 19.44 22.63
N PRO A 315 -6.25 20.64 23.24
CA PRO A 315 -6.82 21.86 22.66
C PRO A 315 -6.24 22.23 21.28
N ILE A 316 -4.94 21.94 21.07
CA ILE A 316 -4.26 22.19 19.80
C ILE A 316 -4.77 21.23 18.73
N LEU A 317 -4.83 19.92 19.03
CA LEU A 317 -5.33 18.90 18.12
C LEU A 317 -6.79 19.11 17.76
N GLN A 318 -7.61 19.60 18.70
CA GLN A 318 -8.97 20.03 18.41
C GLN A 318 -8.96 21.08 17.29
N LYS A 319 -8.24 22.21 17.47
CA LYS A 319 -8.14 23.28 16.45
C LYS A 319 -7.61 22.81 15.10
N VAL A 320 -6.64 21.89 15.07
CA VAL A 320 -6.12 21.30 13.83
C VAL A 320 -7.26 20.73 13.00
N VAL A 321 -8.12 19.90 13.60
CA VAL A 321 -9.18 19.18 12.88
C VAL A 321 -10.16 20.12 12.18
N TYR A 322 -10.41 21.32 12.75
CA TYR A 322 -11.28 22.33 12.15
C TYR A 322 -10.61 23.17 11.07
N SER A 323 -9.27 23.20 11.05
CA SER A 323 -8.49 24.16 10.26
C SER A 323 -7.74 23.52 9.09
N ILE A 324 -7.84 22.20 8.93
CA ILE A 324 -7.25 21.47 7.80
C ILE A 324 -7.79 22.01 6.49
N THR A 325 -6.90 22.22 5.53
CA THR A 325 -7.22 22.57 4.15
C THR A 325 -6.74 21.46 3.21
N PRO A 326 -7.18 21.44 1.93
CA PRO A 326 -6.69 20.46 0.96
C PRO A 326 -5.16 20.43 0.83
N GLU A 327 -4.53 21.59 0.95
CA GLU A 327 -3.06 21.77 0.85
C GLU A 327 -2.36 21.21 2.10
N THR A 328 -2.92 21.40 3.29
CA THR A 328 -2.28 20.99 4.56
C THR A 328 -2.59 19.56 4.98
N LEU A 329 -3.61 18.92 4.40
CA LEU A 329 -4.01 17.55 4.75
C LEU A 329 -2.85 16.55 4.66
N SER A 330 -2.00 16.65 3.64
CA SER A 330 -0.89 15.71 3.46
C SER A 330 0.18 15.83 4.56
N ASP A 331 0.43 17.04 5.04
CA ASP A 331 1.37 17.33 6.12
C ASP A 331 0.82 16.85 7.47
N TRP A 332 -0.47 17.09 7.73
CA TRP A 332 -1.15 16.58 8.93
C TRP A 332 -1.24 15.06 8.95
N ALA A 333 -1.58 14.42 7.83
CA ALA A 333 -1.58 12.97 7.71
C ALA A 333 -0.20 12.37 7.99
N THR A 334 0.86 13.00 7.47
CA THR A 334 2.25 12.61 7.74
C THR A 334 2.61 12.80 9.21
N CYS A 335 2.20 13.90 9.83
CA CYS A 335 2.39 14.17 11.26
C CYS A 335 1.77 13.06 12.12
N ILE A 336 0.46 12.81 11.97
CA ILE A 336 -0.28 11.84 12.78
C ILE A 336 0.23 10.41 12.57
N ALA A 337 0.55 10.01 11.34
CA ALA A 337 1.17 8.72 11.08
C ALA A 337 2.56 8.60 11.74
N SER A 338 3.37 9.67 11.70
CA SER A 338 4.71 9.68 12.32
C SER A 338 4.66 9.49 13.84
N VAL A 339 3.63 10.03 14.50
CA VAL A 339 3.40 9.87 15.95
C VAL A 339 3.22 8.41 16.33
N SER A 340 2.41 7.69 15.56
CA SER A 340 2.10 6.28 15.81
C SER A 340 3.25 5.33 15.45
N THR A 341 4.09 5.72 14.49
CA THR A 341 5.16 4.88 13.96
C THR A 341 6.17 4.44 15.02
N SER A 342 6.36 3.12 15.16
CA SER A 342 7.25 2.54 16.18
C SER A 342 6.98 3.13 17.57
N ARG A 343 5.70 3.22 17.97
CA ARG A 343 5.27 3.51 19.33
C ARG A 343 4.43 2.38 19.89
N ASP A 344 4.37 2.37 21.22
CA ASP A 344 3.52 1.44 21.93
C ASP A 344 2.12 2.06 21.99
N PRO A 345 1.06 1.36 21.55
CA PRO A 345 -0.26 1.96 21.43
C PRO A 345 -0.85 2.31 22.80
N ASN A 346 -0.50 1.57 23.86
CA ASN A 346 -0.99 1.83 25.21
C ASN A 346 -0.30 3.06 25.84
N LYS A 347 0.98 3.31 25.55
CA LYS A 347 1.65 4.54 26.02
C LYS A 347 1.02 5.82 25.42
N PHE A 348 0.51 5.73 24.20
CA PHE A 348 -0.10 6.83 23.45
C PHE A 348 -1.62 6.74 23.40
N TYR A 349 -2.25 6.00 24.32
CA TYR A 349 -3.68 5.66 24.26
C TYR A 349 -4.58 6.88 24.06
N TRP A 350 -4.26 7.99 24.73
CA TRP A 350 -5.05 9.22 24.65
C TRP A 350 -5.11 9.83 23.25
N VAL A 351 -4.10 9.60 22.40
CA VAL A 351 -4.12 10.03 20.99
C VAL A 351 -5.14 9.21 20.21
N PHE A 352 -5.18 7.89 20.44
CA PHE A 352 -6.17 7.01 19.82
C PHE A 352 -7.58 7.34 20.30
N GLU A 353 -7.77 7.54 21.61
CA GLU A 353 -9.07 7.92 22.16
C GLU A 353 -9.56 9.27 21.61
N PHE A 354 -8.67 10.25 21.42
CA PHE A 354 -9.01 11.52 20.78
C PHE A 354 -9.53 11.32 19.35
N PHE A 355 -8.81 10.58 18.52
CA PHE A 355 -9.20 10.35 17.12
C PHE A 355 -10.34 9.33 16.95
N MET A 356 -10.69 8.56 17.99
CA MET A 356 -11.85 7.66 17.99
C MET A 356 -13.16 8.37 18.33
N GLN A 357 -13.11 9.63 18.74
CA GLN A 357 -14.28 10.45 19.02
C GLN A 357 -14.44 11.49 17.92
N GLU A 358 -15.29 11.20 16.94
CA GLU A 358 -15.56 12.14 15.84
C GLU A 358 -16.09 13.47 16.39
N PRO A 359 -15.47 14.62 16.05
CA PRO A 359 -15.97 15.92 16.46
C PRO A 359 -17.34 16.19 15.82
N GLN A 360 -18.28 16.72 16.61
CA GLN A 360 -19.64 17.06 16.15
C GLN A 360 -19.69 17.94 14.88
N SER A 361 -18.65 18.73 14.63
CA SER A 361 -18.55 19.63 13.48
C SER A 361 -18.22 18.96 12.16
N VAL A 362 -17.74 17.71 12.18
CA VAL A 362 -17.44 16.95 10.96
C VAL A 362 -18.71 16.70 10.14
N GLU A 363 -19.88 16.79 10.79
CA GLU A 363 -21.20 16.75 10.15
C GLU A 363 -21.46 17.88 9.14
N TYR A 364 -20.66 18.96 9.11
CA TYR A 364 -20.92 20.12 8.26
C TYR A 364 -20.18 20.14 6.90
N GLY A 365 -19.34 19.15 6.57
CA GLY A 365 -18.68 19.12 5.26
C GLY A 365 -17.90 17.85 4.91
N SER A 366 -18.12 17.32 3.70
CA SER A 366 -17.52 16.08 3.21
C SER A 366 -15.99 16.08 3.17
N PHE A 367 -15.36 17.25 3.00
CA PHE A 367 -13.91 17.37 3.03
C PHE A 367 -13.33 17.14 4.43
N LEU A 368 -13.93 17.74 5.47
CA LEU A 368 -13.47 17.56 6.84
C LEU A 368 -13.69 16.13 7.31
N GLU A 369 -14.79 15.50 6.91
CA GLU A 369 -15.04 14.09 7.20
C GLU A 369 -14.02 13.17 6.52
N ALA A 370 -13.75 13.37 5.23
CA ALA A 370 -12.70 12.64 4.53
C ALA A 370 -11.33 12.85 5.18
N SER A 371 -11.02 14.09 5.59
CA SER A 371 -9.78 14.45 6.27
C SER A 371 -9.65 13.74 7.62
N TRP A 372 -10.71 13.73 8.43
CA TRP A 372 -10.76 13.03 9.72
C TRP A 372 -10.51 11.53 9.55
N ILE A 373 -11.19 10.89 8.59
CA ILE A 373 -10.99 9.48 8.28
C ILE A 373 -9.55 9.22 7.84
N CYS A 374 -8.96 10.10 7.02
CA CYS A 374 -7.57 10.00 6.58
C CYS A 374 -6.58 10.05 7.76
N LEU A 375 -6.77 10.99 8.70
CA LEU A 375 -5.92 11.10 9.89
C LEU A 375 -6.05 9.88 10.81
N LEU A 376 -7.28 9.42 11.08
CA LEU A 376 -7.55 8.24 11.88
C LEU A 376 -6.95 6.97 11.24
N LEU A 377 -7.08 6.83 9.92
CA LEU A 377 -6.45 5.77 9.14
C LEU A 377 -4.92 5.80 9.31
N GLY A 378 -4.29 6.95 9.13
CA GLY A 378 -2.84 7.13 9.30
C GLY A 378 -2.37 6.78 10.70
N LEU A 379 -3.15 7.09 11.73
CA LEU A 379 -2.87 6.74 13.13
C LEU A 379 -2.91 5.23 13.38
N ILE A 380 -3.99 4.55 12.96
CA ILE A 380 -4.19 3.12 13.23
C ILE A 380 -3.26 2.25 12.37
N ALA A 381 -3.05 2.61 11.10
CA ALA A 381 -2.26 1.82 10.14
C ALA A 381 -0.85 1.47 10.65
N GLN A 382 -0.26 2.36 11.46
CA GLN A 382 1.11 2.21 11.99
C GLN A 382 1.20 1.29 13.22
N GLN A 383 0.08 0.91 13.83
CA GLN A 383 0.04 -0.03 14.96
C GLN A 383 -0.05 -1.49 14.51
N GLU A 384 -0.26 -1.71 13.22
CA GLU A 384 -0.25 -3.03 12.62
C GLU A 384 -1.20 -4.01 13.35
N TRP A 385 -0.73 -5.23 13.66
CA TRP A 385 -1.46 -6.29 14.34
C TRP A 385 -1.78 -5.99 15.82
N ARG A 386 -1.30 -4.88 16.39
CA ARG A 386 -1.47 -4.53 17.82
C ARG A 386 -2.72 -3.71 18.11
N ALA A 387 -3.48 -3.37 17.09
CA ALA A 387 -4.64 -2.49 17.20
C ALA A 387 -5.97 -3.22 17.01
N CYS A 388 -6.07 -4.52 17.34
CA CYS A 388 -7.26 -5.32 17.03
C CYS A 388 -8.57 -4.68 17.53
N GLU A 389 -8.59 -4.18 18.77
CA GLU A 389 -9.74 -3.45 19.30
C GLU A 389 -10.08 -2.19 18.49
N LEU A 390 -9.06 -1.37 18.20
CA LEU A 390 -9.22 -0.13 17.44
C LEU A 390 -9.75 -0.40 16.02
N LEU A 391 -9.36 -1.51 15.40
CA LEU A 391 -9.88 -1.93 14.09
C LEU A 391 -11.37 -2.29 14.16
N HIS A 392 -11.84 -2.93 15.25
CA HIS A 392 -13.28 -3.17 15.45
C HIS A 392 -14.06 -1.89 15.69
N ARG A 393 -13.53 -0.98 16.52
CA ARG A 393 -14.14 0.34 16.76
C ARG A 393 -14.20 1.16 15.48
N ALA A 394 -13.12 1.17 14.69
CA ALA A 394 -13.07 1.79 13.38
C ALA A 394 -14.10 1.18 12.42
N LEU A 395 -14.23 -0.15 12.37
CA LEU A 395 -15.23 -0.83 11.54
C LEU A 395 -16.65 -0.42 11.94
N ALA A 396 -16.97 -0.43 13.24
CA ALA A 396 -18.27 -0.01 13.75
C ALA A 396 -18.58 1.46 13.40
N TYR A 397 -17.57 2.32 13.47
CA TYR A 397 -17.67 3.74 13.12
C TYR A 397 -17.94 3.96 11.62
N ILE A 398 -17.26 3.25 10.71
CA ILE A 398 -17.41 3.45 9.27
C ILE A 398 -18.61 2.73 8.66
N LEU A 399 -19.07 1.63 9.27
CA LEU A 399 -20.16 0.79 8.74
C LEU A 399 -21.43 1.57 8.33
N PRO A 400 -21.98 2.50 9.14
CA PRO A 400 -23.16 3.28 8.75
C PRO A 400 -22.88 4.31 7.65
N LYS A 401 -21.61 4.58 7.32
CA LYS A 401 -21.19 5.61 6.36
C LYS A 401 -20.79 5.04 5.00
N LEU A 402 -20.77 3.72 4.82
CA LEU A 402 -20.21 3.10 3.61
C LEU A 402 -20.94 3.47 2.30
N ASP A 403 -22.20 3.89 2.36
CA ASP A 403 -22.98 4.38 1.21
C ASP A 403 -23.00 5.91 1.05
N HIS A 404 -22.02 6.60 1.65
CA HIS A 404 -21.93 8.06 1.68
C HIS A 404 -22.08 8.69 0.28
N SER A 405 -22.78 9.83 0.21
CA SER A 405 -23.08 10.50 -1.06
C SER A 405 -21.86 11.09 -1.76
N TYR A 406 -20.86 11.52 -1.00
CA TYR A 406 -19.66 12.18 -1.54
C TYR A 406 -18.52 11.19 -1.82
N GLN A 407 -17.95 11.28 -3.02
CA GLN A 407 -16.89 10.38 -3.51
C GLN A 407 -15.62 10.43 -2.66
N ASN A 408 -15.15 11.62 -2.29
CA ASN A 408 -13.93 11.79 -1.49
C ASN A 408 -14.02 11.05 -0.14
N VAL A 409 -15.18 11.03 0.51
CA VAL A 409 -15.40 10.26 1.74
C VAL A 409 -15.37 8.76 1.45
N ARG A 410 -16.08 8.29 0.41
CA ARG A 410 -16.04 6.87 0.00
C ARG A 410 -14.63 6.38 -0.34
N GLU A 411 -13.79 7.23 -0.92
CA GLU A 411 -12.39 6.91 -1.19
C GLU A 411 -11.59 6.64 0.08
N GLN A 412 -11.81 7.45 1.12
CA GLN A 412 -11.17 7.25 2.43
C GLN A 412 -11.74 6.05 3.17
N LEU A 413 -13.06 5.81 3.11
CA LEU A 413 -13.70 4.63 3.69
C LEU A 413 -13.18 3.33 3.05
N GLY A 414 -13.08 3.29 1.71
CA GLY A 414 -12.51 2.16 0.99
C GLY A 414 -11.04 1.91 1.37
N SER A 415 -10.26 2.99 1.51
CA SER A 415 -8.88 2.90 2.00
C SER A 415 -8.79 2.38 3.43
N PHE A 416 -9.72 2.75 4.30
CA PHE A 416 -9.76 2.30 5.69
C PHE A 416 -10.08 0.81 5.80
N LEU A 417 -11.04 0.32 5.00
CA LEU A 417 -11.38 -1.11 4.93
C LEU A 417 -10.17 -1.99 4.58
N VAL A 418 -9.22 -1.49 3.78
CA VAL A 418 -7.96 -2.21 3.49
C VAL A 418 -7.24 -2.54 4.79
N TYR A 419 -7.01 -1.55 5.64
CA TYR A 419 -6.24 -1.73 6.88
C TYR A 419 -7.02 -2.46 7.97
N ILE A 420 -8.35 -2.29 8.03
CA ILE A 420 -9.25 -3.05 8.91
C ILE A 420 -9.11 -4.56 8.66
N PHE A 421 -9.10 -4.97 7.39
CA PHE A 421 -9.07 -6.38 7.00
C PHE A 421 -7.69 -6.90 6.56
N MET A 422 -6.65 -6.06 6.63
CA MET A 422 -5.28 -6.40 6.20
C MET A 422 -4.72 -7.62 6.93
N TYR A 423 -5.14 -7.82 8.19
CA TYR A 423 -4.67 -8.89 9.06
C TYR A 423 -5.59 -10.11 9.12
N ASP A 424 -6.67 -10.13 8.34
CA ASP A 424 -7.52 -11.32 8.18
C ASP A 424 -6.91 -12.27 7.13
N ILE A 425 -5.76 -12.83 7.47
CA ILE A 425 -4.93 -13.64 6.58
C ILE A 425 -4.73 -15.05 7.16
N PRO A 426 -4.54 -16.08 6.32
CA PRO A 426 -4.38 -17.47 6.77
C PRO A 426 -2.96 -17.73 7.30
N ILE A 427 -2.53 -17.01 8.33
CA ILE A 427 -1.25 -17.18 9.01
C ILE A 427 -1.49 -17.64 10.45
N ASN A 428 -0.65 -18.56 10.92
CA ASN A 428 -0.69 -19.09 12.28
C ASN A 428 -0.11 -18.11 13.32
N ALA A 429 -0.80 -16.99 13.54
CA ALA A 429 -0.51 -16.05 14.62
C ALA A 429 -1.76 -15.91 15.50
N LYS A 430 -1.70 -16.40 16.75
CA LYS A 430 -2.88 -16.49 17.64
C LYS A 430 -3.57 -15.13 17.86
N SER A 431 -2.82 -14.04 17.90
CA SER A 431 -3.36 -12.67 18.04
C SER A 431 -4.30 -12.26 16.89
N LEU A 432 -4.16 -12.86 15.70
CA LEU A 432 -5.02 -12.58 14.55
C LEU A 432 -6.44 -13.14 14.70
N ALA A 433 -6.70 -13.97 15.73
CA ALA A 433 -8.05 -14.37 16.08
C ALA A 433 -8.94 -13.18 16.49
N TYR A 434 -8.34 -12.09 16.99
CA TYR A 434 -9.06 -10.91 17.44
C TYR A 434 -9.32 -9.87 16.34
N THR A 435 -8.78 -10.02 15.14
CA THR A 435 -8.97 -9.03 14.07
C THR A 435 -10.40 -9.07 13.53
N PRO A 436 -10.91 -7.96 12.98
CA PRO A 436 -12.13 -7.98 12.18
C PRO A 436 -12.03 -9.01 11.03
N LYS A 437 -13.16 -9.67 10.74
CA LYS A 437 -13.24 -10.75 9.74
C LYS A 437 -14.04 -10.30 8.53
N ARG A 438 -13.52 -10.56 7.32
CA ARG A 438 -14.17 -10.16 6.06
C ARG A 438 -15.47 -10.89 5.81
N VAL A 439 -15.51 -12.20 6.07
CA VAL A 439 -16.66 -13.06 5.73
C VAL A 439 -17.97 -12.58 6.39
N PRO A 440 -18.05 -12.35 7.72
CA PRO A 440 -19.25 -11.80 8.34
C PRO A 440 -19.62 -10.41 7.79
N PHE A 441 -18.61 -9.56 7.56
CA PHE A 441 -18.80 -8.22 7.01
C PHE A 441 -19.44 -8.27 5.61
N LEU A 442 -18.82 -8.97 4.65
CA LEU A 442 -19.36 -9.12 3.30
C LEU A 442 -20.75 -9.74 3.29
N LYS A 443 -20.97 -10.79 4.09
CA LYS A 443 -22.28 -11.45 4.21
C LYS A 443 -23.38 -10.47 4.65
N SER A 444 -23.05 -9.52 5.54
CA SER A 444 -24.01 -8.48 5.97
C SER A 444 -24.38 -7.49 4.87
N LEU A 445 -23.50 -7.30 3.88
CA LEU A 445 -23.71 -6.37 2.76
C LEU A 445 -24.39 -7.01 1.54
N MET A 446 -24.27 -8.32 1.34
CA MET A 446 -24.84 -9.03 0.18
C MET A 446 -26.32 -8.71 -0.10
N PRO A 447 -27.23 -8.63 0.88
CA PRO A 447 -28.63 -8.28 0.61
C PRO A 447 -28.81 -6.90 -0.02
N ARG A 448 -27.92 -5.95 0.27
CA ARG A 448 -27.95 -4.60 -0.31
C ARG A 448 -27.46 -4.60 -1.76
N PHE A 449 -26.60 -5.55 -2.14
CA PHE A 449 -26.09 -5.68 -3.51
C PHE A 449 -27.04 -6.41 -4.44
N ALA A 450 -27.98 -7.21 -3.92
CA ALA A 450 -29.00 -7.86 -4.74
C ALA A 450 -29.82 -6.86 -5.58
N LEU A 451 -30.00 -5.62 -5.10
CA LEU A 451 -30.66 -4.54 -5.85
C LEU A 451 -29.93 -4.16 -7.15
N LEU A 452 -28.62 -4.36 -7.20
CA LEU A 452 -27.78 -4.08 -8.37
C LEU A 452 -27.83 -5.23 -9.39
N GLU A 453 -28.04 -6.48 -8.93
CA GLU A 453 -28.15 -7.66 -9.80
C GLU A 453 -29.49 -7.75 -10.54
N THR A 454 -30.54 -7.12 -10.03
CA THR A 454 -31.90 -7.24 -10.57
C THR A 454 -32.18 -6.46 -11.86
N ARG A 455 -31.27 -5.58 -12.30
CA ARG A 455 -31.47 -4.76 -13.51
C ARG A 455 -31.33 -5.67 -14.75
N LYS A 456 -32.45 -5.92 -15.44
CA LYS A 456 -32.45 -6.75 -16.65
C LYS A 456 -32.00 -5.93 -17.86
N ASP A 457 -31.32 -6.57 -18.80
CA ASP A 457 -30.81 -5.97 -20.05
C ASP A 457 -31.90 -5.30 -20.94
N GLY A 458 -33.19 -5.40 -20.58
CA GLY A 458 -34.32 -4.75 -21.23
C GLY A 458 -34.76 -3.41 -20.63
N ASP A 459 -34.35 -3.06 -19.41
CA ASP A 459 -34.72 -1.79 -18.76
C ASP A 459 -33.95 -0.59 -19.33
N GLU A 460 -32.80 -0.81 -19.98
CA GLU A 460 -31.95 0.26 -20.54
C GLU A 460 -32.58 1.01 -21.72
N ARG A 461 -33.41 0.33 -22.53
CA ARG A 461 -34.09 0.97 -23.69
C ARG A 461 -35.25 1.87 -23.27
N ASN A 462 -35.78 1.69 -22.06
CA ASN A 462 -36.88 2.49 -21.50
C ASN A 462 -36.41 3.50 -20.44
N SER A 463 -35.11 3.52 -20.07
CA SER A 463 -34.61 4.27 -18.90
C SER A 463 -34.13 5.70 -19.19
N VAL A 464 -34.49 6.32 -20.32
CA VAL A 464 -34.08 7.72 -20.60
C VAL A 464 -34.79 8.71 -19.65
N SER A 465 -35.74 8.28 -18.82
CA SER A 465 -36.52 9.18 -17.95
C SER A 465 -36.94 8.63 -16.57
N HIS A 466 -36.26 7.64 -15.99
CA HIS A 466 -36.53 7.23 -14.60
C HIS A 466 -35.36 7.62 -13.69
N GLU A 467 -35.62 8.55 -12.77
CA GLU A 467 -34.71 8.85 -11.65
C GLU A 467 -34.38 7.55 -10.89
N GLU A 468 -33.09 7.30 -10.66
CA GLU A 468 -32.63 6.16 -9.85
C GLU A 468 -33.30 6.22 -8.47
N SER A 469 -33.85 5.10 -7.99
CA SER A 469 -34.45 5.09 -6.65
C SER A 469 -33.39 5.42 -5.58
N PRO A 470 -33.77 6.07 -4.47
CA PRO A 470 -32.85 6.36 -3.38
C PRO A 470 -32.11 5.12 -2.86
N GLU A 471 -32.80 3.97 -2.80
CA GLU A 471 -32.24 2.69 -2.37
C GLU A 471 -31.20 2.15 -3.36
N PHE A 472 -31.48 2.27 -4.66
CA PHE A 472 -30.53 1.87 -5.71
C PHE A 472 -29.28 2.74 -5.66
N LYS A 473 -29.43 4.06 -5.52
CA LYS A 473 -28.31 5.00 -5.40
C LYS A 473 -27.46 4.71 -4.16
N LYS A 474 -28.07 4.37 -3.02
CA LYS A 474 -27.35 3.94 -1.82
C LYS A 474 -26.60 2.62 -2.03
N ALA A 475 -27.23 1.64 -2.69
CA ALA A 475 -26.56 0.37 -3.03
C ALA A 475 -25.36 0.59 -3.97
N LYS A 476 -25.51 1.46 -4.98
CA LYS A 476 -24.45 1.87 -5.90
C LYS A 476 -23.29 2.54 -5.15
N ASN A 477 -23.57 3.55 -4.32
CA ASN A 477 -22.57 4.21 -3.50
C ASN A 477 -21.83 3.24 -2.57
N LEU A 478 -22.57 2.34 -1.91
CA LEU A 478 -21.98 1.30 -1.07
C LEU A 478 -21.00 0.45 -1.89
N PHE A 479 -21.45 -0.01 -3.06
CA PHE A 479 -20.63 -0.87 -3.91
C PHE A 479 -19.40 -0.13 -4.45
N CYS A 480 -19.49 1.17 -4.77
CA CYS A 480 -18.32 2.01 -5.08
C CYS A 480 -17.27 1.95 -3.96
N THR A 481 -17.68 2.07 -2.70
CA THR A 481 -16.78 1.99 -1.55
C THR A 481 -16.12 0.62 -1.46
N ILE A 482 -16.86 -0.45 -1.73
CA ILE A 482 -16.34 -1.83 -1.75
C ILE A 482 -15.38 -2.06 -2.93
N CYS A 483 -15.69 -1.58 -4.14
CA CYS A 483 -14.78 -1.59 -5.29
C CYS A 483 -13.47 -0.86 -4.95
N ARG A 484 -13.57 0.29 -4.28
CA ARG A 484 -12.38 1.04 -3.86
C ARG A 484 -11.53 0.26 -2.85
N TRP A 485 -12.16 -0.42 -1.89
CA TRP A 485 -11.45 -1.30 -0.97
C TRP A 485 -10.71 -2.43 -1.69
N ILE A 486 -11.41 -3.15 -2.58
CA ILE A 486 -10.85 -4.32 -3.28
C ILE A 486 -9.74 -3.90 -4.25
N SER A 487 -9.93 -2.82 -5.00
CA SER A 487 -8.89 -2.32 -5.92
C SER A 487 -7.62 -1.93 -5.16
N LEU A 488 -7.73 -1.31 -3.98
CA LEU A 488 -6.56 -0.98 -3.17
C LEU A 488 -5.85 -2.21 -2.58
N ASN A 489 -6.57 -3.31 -2.34
CA ASN A 489 -5.95 -4.56 -1.86
C ASN A 489 -4.85 -5.05 -2.80
N GLY A 490 -4.99 -4.86 -4.11
CA GLY A 490 -4.00 -5.29 -5.11
C GLY A 490 -2.61 -4.67 -4.95
N SER A 491 -2.50 -3.52 -4.27
CA SER A 491 -1.22 -2.85 -4.01
C SER A 491 -0.80 -2.84 -2.54
N LYS A 492 -1.69 -3.24 -1.63
CA LYS A 492 -1.51 -3.04 -0.18
C LYS A 492 -1.55 -4.32 0.65
N THR A 493 -2.16 -5.40 0.15
CA THR A 493 -2.34 -6.63 0.93
C THR A 493 -1.65 -7.81 0.24
N LEU A 494 -1.24 -8.80 1.05
CA LEU A 494 -0.69 -10.07 0.56
C LEU A 494 -1.78 -11.05 0.11
N TYR A 495 -3.04 -10.79 0.48
CA TYR A 495 -4.18 -11.65 0.22
C TYR A 495 -5.27 -10.87 -0.52
N THR A 496 -4.96 -10.53 -1.78
CA THR A 496 -5.75 -9.58 -2.60
C THR A 496 -7.16 -10.08 -2.94
N ALA A 497 -7.28 -11.35 -3.32
CA ALA A 497 -8.51 -11.93 -3.86
C ALA A 497 -8.88 -13.25 -3.15
N PRO A 498 -9.29 -13.18 -1.87
CA PRO A 498 -9.72 -14.35 -1.10
C PRO A 498 -11.07 -14.91 -1.61
N PRO A 499 -11.45 -16.14 -1.24
CA PRO A 499 -12.68 -16.79 -1.73
C PRO A 499 -13.95 -15.95 -1.52
N ASP A 500 -14.05 -15.25 -0.39
CA ASP A 500 -15.20 -14.42 -0.04
C ASP A 500 -15.39 -13.20 -0.97
N VAL A 501 -14.30 -12.67 -1.53
CA VAL A 501 -14.35 -11.55 -2.48
C VAL A 501 -14.82 -12.02 -3.86
N MET A 502 -14.60 -13.28 -4.22
CA MET A 502 -15.09 -13.84 -5.50
C MET A 502 -16.61 -13.83 -5.59
N GLY A 503 -17.32 -13.83 -4.46
CA GLY A 503 -18.78 -13.70 -4.43
C GLY A 503 -19.32 -12.36 -4.94
N LEU A 504 -18.45 -11.35 -5.14
CA LEU A 504 -18.83 -10.03 -5.66
C LEU A 504 -18.73 -9.93 -7.19
N LEU A 505 -18.13 -10.94 -7.85
CA LEU A 505 -18.01 -10.98 -9.31
C LEU A 505 -19.35 -10.83 -10.05
N PRO A 506 -20.49 -11.42 -9.62
CA PRO A 506 -21.76 -11.27 -10.34
C PRO A 506 -22.19 -9.80 -10.42
N VAL A 507 -22.13 -9.08 -9.29
CA VAL A 507 -22.45 -7.66 -9.22
C VAL A 507 -21.45 -6.83 -10.03
N LEU A 508 -20.14 -7.11 -9.92
CA LEU A 508 -19.10 -6.43 -10.69
C LEU A 508 -19.35 -6.57 -12.19
N CYS A 509 -19.60 -7.78 -12.67
CA CYS A 509 -19.84 -8.07 -14.08
C CYS A 509 -21.08 -7.34 -14.59
N GLN A 510 -22.17 -7.32 -13.80
CA GLN A 510 -23.40 -6.60 -14.15
C GLN A 510 -23.16 -5.10 -14.30
N MET A 511 -22.49 -4.48 -13.32
CA MET A 511 -22.35 -3.03 -13.26
C MET A 511 -21.27 -2.48 -14.20
N THR A 512 -20.43 -3.31 -14.82
CA THR A 512 -19.45 -2.87 -15.83
C THR A 512 -20.05 -2.31 -17.12
N HIS A 513 -21.35 -2.48 -17.33
CA HIS A 513 -22.06 -2.02 -18.52
C HIS A 513 -23.11 -0.95 -18.22
N ASP A 514 -23.19 -0.47 -16.98
CA ASP A 514 -24.14 0.59 -16.62
C ASP A 514 -23.76 1.92 -17.29
N ALA A 515 -24.56 2.32 -18.28
CA ALA A 515 -24.32 3.54 -19.07
C ALA A 515 -24.63 4.85 -18.30
N THR A 516 -25.22 4.79 -17.11
CA THR A 516 -25.66 6.00 -16.38
C THR A 516 -24.54 6.71 -15.64
N ASP A 517 -23.45 6.01 -15.29
CA ASP A 517 -22.34 6.54 -14.50
C ASP A 517 -21.00 5.94 -14.93
N THR A 518 -20.29 6.68 -15.78
CA THR A 518 -18.98 6.29 -16.33
C THR A 518 -17.89 6.21 -15.26
N GLY A 519 -18.01 6.97 -14.16
CA GLY A 519 -17.08 6.91 -13.04
C GLY A 519 -17.20 5.58 -12.30
N PHE A 520 -18.44 5.19 -11.98
CA PHE A 520 -18.71 3.90 -11.34
C PHE A 520 -18.35 2.70 -12.21
N GLN A 521 -18.64 2.78 -13.52
CA GLN A 521 -18.26 1.77 -14.49
C GLN A 521 -16.75 1.51 -14.46
N ARG A 522 -15.96 2.60 -14.47
CA ARG A 522 -14.49 2.54 -14.41
C ARG A 522 -14.01 1.88 -13.12
N GLU A 523 -14.59 2.20 -11.97
CA GLU A 523 -14.23 1.58 -10.69
C GLU A 523 -14.49 0.06 -10.70
N CYS A 524 -15.62 -0.38 -11.27
CA CYS A 524 -15.91 -1.80 -11.42
C CYS A 524 -14.91 -2.49 -12.37
N GLN A 525 -14.60 -1.88 -13.52
CA GLN A 525 -13.63 -2.41 -14.49
C GLN A 525 -12.22 -2.53 -13.87
N VAL A 526 -11.76 -1.51 -13.14
CA VAL A 526 -10.47 -1.56 -12.43
C VAL A 526 -10.48 -2.67 -11.38
N THR A 527 -11.57 -2.84 -10.64
CA THR A 527 -11.70 -3.90 -9.64
C THR A 527 -11.64 -5.29 -10.27
N ILE A 528 -12.34 -5.52 -11.39
CA ILE A 528 -12.29 -6.78 -12.14
C ILE A 528 -10.88 -7.05 -12.67
N ALA A 529 -10.21 -6.04 -13.23
CA ALA A 529 -8.84 -6.19 -13.73
C ALA A 529 -7.87 -6.59 -12.61
N ILE A 530 -7.97 -5.97 -11.44
CA ILE A 530 -7.13 -6.29 -10.28
C ILE A 530 -7.41 -7.71 -9.76
N LEU A 531 -8.69 -8.10 -9.66
CA LEU A 531 -9.06 -9.46 -9.27
C LEU A 531 -8.62 -10.51 -10.29
N GLY A 532 -8.64 -10.17 -11.58
CA GLY A 532 -8.20 -11.06 -12.65
C GLY A 532 -6.68 -11.22 -12.68
N GLN A 533 -5.94 -10.18 -12.29
CA GLN A 533 -4.48 -10.21 -12.24
C GLN A 533 -3.91 -10.77 -10.94
N ALA A 534 -4.74 -10.95 -9.90
CA ALA A 534 -4.31 -11.45 -8.60
C ALA A 534 -3.81 -12.90 -8.66
N PHE A 535 -2.77 -13.20 -7.89
CA PHE A 535 -2.37 -14.58 -7.61
C PHE A 535 -3.35 -15.22 -6.65
N LEU A 536 -3.91 -16.36 -7.05
CA LEU A 536 -4.96 -17.06 -6.33
C LEU A 536 -4.43 -18.34 -5.69
N ASN A 537 -4.87 -18.61 -4.45
CA ASN A 537 -4.70 -19.93 -3.84
C ASN A 537 -5.79 -20.90 -4.35
N SER A 538 -5.67 -22.18 -4.01
CA SER A 538 -6.61 -23.22 -4.48
C SER A 538 -8.07 -22.93 -4.11
N GLU A 539 -8.33 -22.44 -2.90
CA GLU A 539 -9.68 -22.10 -2.45
C GLU A 539 -10.28 -20.93 -3.24
N SER A 540 -9.46 -19.91 -3.55
CA SER A 540 -9.88 -18.75 -4.36
C SER A 540 -10.14 -19.15 -5.80
N ILE A 541 -9.36 -20.07 -6.39
CA ILE A 541 -9.60 -20.59 -7.75
C ILE A 541 -10.92 -21.36 -7.78
N ASP A 542 -11.15 -22.25 -6.81
CA ASP A 542 -12.41 -22.99 -6.70
C ASP A 542 -13.62 -22.05 -6.56
N ALA A 543 -13.49 -21.01 -5.73
CA ALA A 543 -14.54 -20.01 -5.56
C ALA A 543 -14.78 -19.21 -6.85
N ALA A 544 -13.72 -18.76 -7.53
CA ALA A 544 -13.81 -18.03 -8.80
C ALA A 544 -14.49 -18.87 -9.88
N ILE A 545 -14.07 -20.14 -10.08
CA ILE A 545 -14.67 -21.03 -11.08
C ILE A 545 -16.16 -21.26 -10.78
N LYS A 546 -16.52 -21.56 -9.52
CA LYS A 546 -17.93 -21.76 -9.14
C LYS A 546 -18.78 -20.50 -9.41
N THR A 547 -18.26 -19.32 -9.05
CA THR A 547 -18.98 -18.07 -9.30
C THR A 547 -19.11 -17.79 -10.80
N LEU A 548 -18.05 -17.98 -11.58
CA LEU A 548 -18.08 -17.79 -13.03
C LEU A 548 -19.04 -18.75 -13.73
N GLN A 549 -19.10 -20.01 -13.28
CA GLN A 549 -20.10 -20.97 -13.78
C GLN A 549 -21.52 -20.49 -13.53
N SER A 550 -21.79 -19.92 -12.34
CA SER A 550 -23.09 -19.31 -12.04
C SER A 550 -23.39 -18.15 -13.00
N ILE A 551 -22.43 -17.23 -13.20
CA ILE A 551 -22.59 -16.09 -14.11
C ILE A 551 -22.81 -16.55 -15.55
N ALA A 552 -22.05 -17.54 -16.03
CA ALA A 552 -22.15 -18.12 -17.36
C ALA A 552 -23.52 -18.77 -17.65
N THR A 553 -24.28 -19.11 -16.60
CA THR A 553 -25.66 -19.60 -16.72
C THR A 553 -26.72 -18.57 -16.35
N GLY A 554 -26.31 -17.39 -15.92
CA GLY A 554 -27.19 -16.29 -15.55
C GLY A 554 -27.84 -15.61 -16.76
N ASN A 555 -28.84 -14.78 -16.49
CA ASN A 555 -29.66 -14.17 -17.54
C ASN A 555 -28.99 -12.97 -18.25
N SER A 556 -28.10 -12.23 -17.59
CA SER A 556 -27.50 -11.03 -18.21
C SER A 556 -26.36 -11.38 -19.16
N TRP A 557 -26.49 -10.98 -20.43
CA TRP A 557 -25.45 -11.23 -21.43
C TRP A 557 -24.23 -10.34 -21.22
N HIS A 558 -24.42 -9.11 -20.74
CA HIS A 558 -23.34 -8.21 -20.32
C HIS A 558 -22.45 -8.85 -19.26
N SER A 559 -23.06 -9.47 -18.25
CA SER A 559 -22.32 -10.19 -17.22
C SER A 559 -21.53 -11.37 -17.80
N ARG A 560 -22.09 -12.11 -18.76
CA ARG A 560 -21.41 -13.24 -19.41
C ARG A 560 -20.23 -12.81 -20.28
N VAL A 561 -20.33 -11.67 -20.98
CA VAL A 561 -19.19 -11.06 -21.69
C VAL A 561 -18.05 -10.75 -20.72
N THR A 562 -18.33 -10.01 -19.65
CA THR A 562 -17.31 -9.65 -18.66
C THR A 562 -16.72 -10.86 -17.96
N ALA A 563 -17.53 -11.88 -17.64
CA ALA A 563 -17.06 -13.13 -17.06
C ALA A 563 -16.08 -13.87 -17.97
N SER A 564 -16.30 -13.88 -19.28
CA SER A 564 -15.37 -14.47 -20.25
C SER A 564 -14.02 -13.73 -20.27
N ALA A 565 -14.06 -12.39 -20.34
CA ALA A 565 -12.84 -11.57 -20.33
C ALA A 565 -12.06 -11.68 -18.99
N TYR A 566 -12.78 -11.73 -17.86
CA TYR A 566 -12.18 -11.98 -16.55
C TYR A 566 -11.51 -13.35 -16.49
N LEU A 567 -12.20 -14.39 -16.98
CA LEU A 567 -11.68 -15.76 -17.03
C LEU A 567 -10.35 -15.83 -17.80
N GLN A 568 -10.25 -15.15 -18.95
CA GLN A 568 -9.02 -15.07 -19.72
C GLN A 568 -7.85 -14.51 -18.89
N THR A 569 -8.09 -13.40 -18.19
CA THR A 569 -7.07 -12.73 -17.37
C THR A 569 -6.68 -13.57 -16.16
N MET A 570 -7.67 -14.11 -15.44
CA MET A 570 -7.48 -14.94 -14.25
C MET A 570 -6.67 -16.20 -14.55
N VAL A 571 -6.98 -16.86 -15.67
CA VAL A 571 -6.24 -18.05 -16.10
C VAL A 571 -4.82 -17.70 -16.49
N PHE A 572 -4.60 -16.62 -17.26
CA PHE A 572 -3.25 -16.23 -17.65
C PHE A 572 -2.36 -15.91 -16.45
N SER A 573 -2.88 -15.16 -15.46
CA SER A 573 -2.13 -14.83 -14.24
C SER A 573 -1.85 -16.03 -13.33
N ASN A 574 -2.64 -17.10 -13.43
CA ASN A 574 -2.55 -18.29 -12.59
C ASN A 574 -2.28 -19.57 -13.40
N LEU A 575 -1.72 -19.43 -14.62
CA LEU A 575 -1.70 -20.46 -15.66
C LEU A 575 -1.16 -21.80 -15.15
N PHE A 576 0.06 -21.80 -14.61
CA PHE A 576 0.72 -23.03 -14.15
C PHE A 576 0.01 -23.66 -12.96
N THR A 577 -0.58 -22.85 -12.07
CA THR A 577 -1.35 -23.38 -10.92
C THR A 577 -2.60 -24.10 -11.41
N ILE A 578 -3.30 -23.51 -12.39
CA ILE A 578 -4.53 -24.06 -12.93
C ILE A 578 -4.25 -25.32 -13.75
N MET A 579 -3.23 -25.31 -14.61
CA MET A 579 -2.82 -26.47 -15.43
C MET A 579 -2.48 -27.72 -14.62
N ARG A 580 -2.06 -27.56 -13.36
CA ARG A 580 -1.74 -28.69 -12.47
C ARG A 580 -2.98 -29.40 -11.92
N ASN A 581 -4.17 -28.85 -12.12
CA ASN A 581 -5.42 -29.43 -11.66
C ASN A 581 -6.37 -29.67 -12.84
N GLU A 582 -6.44 -30.92 -13.28
CA GLU A 582 -7.25 -31.32 -14.44
C GLU A 582 -8.74 -30.98 -14.29
N LYS A 583 -9.27 -30.96 -13.07
CA LYS A 583 -10.67 -30.58 -12.81
C LYS A 583 -10.89 -29.12 -13.19
N TRP A 584 -10.02 -28.21 -12.76
CA TRP A 584 -10.14 -26.79 -13.09
C TRP A 584 -10.01 -26.56 -14.58
N THR A 585 -9.05 -27.23 -15.24
CA THR A 585 -8.90 -27.15 -16.70
C THR A 585 -10.16 -27.61 -17.42
N ARG A 586 -10.76 -28.73 -17.01
CA ARG A 586 -12.01 -29.24 -17.58
C ARG A 586 -13.19 -28.29 -17.35
N ASP A 587 -13.39 -27.83 -16.13
CA ASP A 587 -14.48 -26.92 -15.77
C ASP A 587 -14.42 -25.61 -16.58
N ILE A 588 -13.20 -25.08 -16.79
CA ILE A 588 -12.95 -23.87 -17.60
C ILE A 588 -13.19 -24.15 -19.08
N TYR A 589 -12.73 -25.30 -19.59
CA TYR A 589 -12.92 -25.72 -20.97
C TYR A 589 -14.41 -25.83 -21.33
N ASP A 590 -15.18 -26.55 -20.51
CA ASP A 590 -16.62 -26.73 -20.70
C ASP A 590 -17.36 -25.40 -20.66
N MET A 591 -16.95 -24.50 -19.76
CA MET A 591 -17.52 -23.15 -19.64
C MET A 591 -17.26 -22.30 -20.88
N VAL A 592 -16.02 -22.27 -21.41
CA VAL A 592 -15.69 -21.52 -22.64
C VAL A 592 -16.48 -22.05 -23.84
N LEU A 593 -16.55 -23.37 -24.02
CA LEU A 593 -17.30 -23.97 -25.13
C LEU A 593 -18.81 -23.76 -25.03
N LYS A 594 -19.34 -23.66 -23.80
CA LYS A 594 -20.73 -23.28 -23.56
C LYS A 594 -20.99 -21.83 -23.94
N LEU A 595 -20.14 -20.90 -23.52
CA LEU A 595 -20.24 -19.47 -23.86
C LEU A 595 -20.06 -19.21 -25.36
N LEU A 596 -19.25 -20.02 -26.05
CA LEU A 596 -19.11 -19.97 -27.51
C LEU A 596 -20.42 -20.29 -28.25
N GLN A 597 -21.37 -20.96 -27.58
CA GLN A 597 -22.69 -21.31 -28.08
C GLN A 597 -23.82 -20.47 -27.45
N ASP A 598 -23.48 -19.33 -26.86
CA ASP A 598 -24.45 -18.41 -26.26
C ASP A 598 -25.46 -17.87 -27.29
N GLU A 599 -26.64 -17.46 -26.82
CA GLU A 599 -27.66 -16.86 -27.69
C GLU A 599 -27.27 -15.45 -28.18
N ASN A 600 -26.49 -14.70 -27.39
CA ASN A 600 -26.03 -13.37 -27.75
C ASN A 600 -24.73 -13.46 -28.56
N ILE A 601 -24.54 -12.55 -29.54
CA ILE A 601 -23.38 -12.58 -30.43
C ILE A 601 -22.13 -12.14 -29.67
N GLU A 602 -22.26 -11.09 -28.88
CA GLU A 602 -21.22 -10.44 -28.10
C GLU A 602 -20.57 -11.40 -27.10
N VAL A 603 -21.38 -12.26 -26.46
CA VAL A 603 -20.88 -13.32 -25.56
C VAL A 603 -20.06 -14.34 -26.34
N ARG A 604 -20.54 -14.75 -27.53
CA ARG A 604 -19.82 -15.72 -28.37
C ARG A 604 -18.51 -15.15 -28.90
N GLU A 605 -18.48 -13.87 -29.28
CA GLU A 605 -17.26 -13.18 -29.69
C GLU A 605 -16.25 -13.09 -28.55
N SER A 606 -16.68 -12.70 -27.34
CA SER A 606 -15.81 -12.66 -26.16
C SER A 606 -15.28 -14.04 -25.76
N ALA A 607 -16.12 -15.08 -25.84
CA ALA A 607 -15.70 -16.47 -25.64
C ALA A 607 -14.69 -16.94 -26.69
N SER A 608 -14.85 -16.50 -27.95
CA SER A 608 -13.89 -16.79 -29.03
C SER A 608 -12.54 -16.12 -28.79
N GLU A 609 -12.51 -14.89 -28.29
CA GLU A 609 -11.28 -14.18 -27.92
C GLU A 609 -10.59 -14.86 -26.73
N THR A 610 -11.38 -15.31 -25.74
CA THR A 610 -10.89 -16.07 -24.59
C THR A 610 -10.27 -17.42 -25.03
N LEU A 611 -10.98 -18.16 -25.89
CA LEU A 611 -10.49 -19.41 -26.47
C LEU A 611 -9.20 -19.18 -27.26
N CYS A 612 -9.14 -18.14 -28.10
CA CYS A 612 -7.93 -17.78 -28.83
C CYS A 612 -6.74 -17.59 -27.89
N GLY A 613 -6.91 -16.85 -26.79
CA GLY A 613 -5.86 -16.65 -25.79
C GLY A 613 -5.38 -17.96 -25.18
N PHE A 614 -6.30 -18.86 -24.84
CA PHE A 614 -5.98 -20.17 -24.26
C PHE A 614 -5.29 -21.13 -25.23
N LEU A 615 -5.64 -21.08 -26.51
CA LEU A 615 -4.94 -21.85 -27.55
C LEU A 615 -3.55 -21.28 -27.81
N HIS A 616 -3.42 -19.94 -27.82
CA HIS A 616 -2.15 -19.26 -28.08
C HIS A 616 -1.08 -19.56 -27.01
N CYS A 617 -1.47 -19.58 -25.73
CA CYS A 617 -0.55 -19.92 -24.63
C CYS A 617 -0.47 -21.43 -24.35
N GLU A 618 -1.01 -22.28 -25.23
CA GLU A 618 -1.08 -23.74 -25.08
C GLU A 618 -1.73 -24.23 -23.77
N TYR A 619 -2.52 -23.37 -23.11
CA TYR A 619 -3.35 -23.79 -21.99
C TYR A 619 -4.37 -24.85 -22.45
N PHE A 620 -5.01 -24.57 -23.58
CA PHE A 620 -5.73 -25.57 -24.35
C PHE A 620 -4.89 -25.98 -25.55
N LYS A 621 -4.83 -27.29 -25.80
CA LYS A 621 -4.17 -27.82 -26.98
C LYS A 621 -5.17 -27.89 -28.12
N ILE A 622 -4.73 -27.51 -29.32
CA ILE A 622 -5.49 -27.77 -30.54
C ILE A 622 -5.30 -29.24 -30.89
N THR A 623 -6.29 -30.06 -30.54
CA THR A 623 -6.33 -31.48 -30.87
C THR A 623 -7.18 -31.72 -32.12
N GLU A 624 -6.96 -32.84 -32.80
CA GLU A 624 -7.83 -33.27 -33.92
C GLU A 624 -9.29 -33.39 -33.49
N GLU A 625 -9.55 -33.82 -32.24
CA GLU A 625 -10.89 -33.91 -31.67
C GLU A 625 -11.56 -32.53 -31.51
N LEU A 626 -10.82 -31.53 -31.05
CA LEU A 626 -11.32 -30.16 -30.94
C LEU A 626 -11.65 -29.59 -32.32
N LEU A 627 -10.73 -29.75 -33.29
CA LEU A 627 -10.94 -29.30 -34.66
C LEU A 627 -12.13 -30.01 -35.31
N LYS A 628 -12.25 -31.33 -35.12
CA LYS A 628 -13.38 -32.12 -35.59
C LYS A 628 -14.70 -31.60 -35.01
N THR A 629 -14.74 -31.30 -33.71
CA THR A 629 -15.93 -30.75 -33.03
C THR A 629 -16.37 -29.44 -33.68
N PHE A 630 -15.45 -28.52 -34.00
CA PHE A 630 -15.81 -27.26 -34.68
C PHE A 630 -16.22 -27.49 -36.14
N LYS A 631 -15.49 -28.34 -36.89
CA LYS A 631 -15.82 -28.68 -38.28
C LYS A 631 -17.21 -29.30 -38.41
N GLU A 632 -17.59 -30.21 -37.51
CA GLU A 632 -18.91 -30.84 -37.49
C GLU A 632 -20.03 -29.82 -37.26
N LYS A 633 -19.83 -28.85 -36.35
CA LYS A 633 -20.78 -27.74 -36.14
C LYS A 633 -20.95 -26.87 -37.38
N VAL A 634 -19.84 -26.59 -38.08
CA VAL A 634 -19.84 -25.79 -39.32
C VAL A 634 -20.59 -26.50 -40.45
N GLN A 635 -20.38 -27.82 -40.61
CA GLN A 635 -20.93 -28.63 -41.70
C GLN A 635 -22.39 -29.06 -41.49
N LYS A 636 -22.95 -28.91 -40.29
CA LYS A 636 -24.35 -29.25 -39.99
C LYS A 636 -25.31 -28.46 -40.90
N LYS A 637 -26.22 -29.15 -41.59
CA LYS A 637 -27.19 -28.52 -42.51
C LYS A 637 -28.15 -27.58 -41.76
N LEU A 638 -28.25 -26.33 -42.22
CA LEU A 638 -29.22 -25.36 -41.71
C LEU A 638 -30.65 -25.78 -42.09
N LYS A 639 -31.49 -26.06 -41.09
CA LYS A 639 -32.89 -26.41 -41.33
C LYS A 639 -33.69 -25.14 -41.67
N LYS A 640 -34.47 -25.22 -42.75
CA LYS A 640 -35.36 -24.13 -43.17
C LYS A 640 -36.65 -24.14 -42.34
N ARG A 641 -37.11 -22.98 -41.88
CA ARG A 641 -38.40 -22.80 -41.18
C ARG A 641 -39.46 -22.21 -42.14
N PRO A 642 -40.77 -22.43 -41.90
CA PRO A 642 -41.84 -21.81 -42.68
C PRO A 642 -41.75 -20.27 -42.58
N SER A 643 -41.99 -19.58 -43.69
CA SER A 643 -41.83 -18.13 -43.79
C SER A 643 -42.83 -17.37 -42.91
N THR A 644 -42.37 -16.86 -41.76
CA THR A 644 -43.14 -15.96 -40.90
C THR A 644 -42.40 -14.63 -40.75
N GLY A 645 -42.57 -13.72 -41.72
CA GLY A 645 -42.06 -12.33 -41.70
C GLY A 645 -40.64 -12.12 -42.22
N ASN A 646 -40.15 -10.87 -42.09
CA ASN A 646 -38.88 -10.33 -42.65
C ASN A 646 -37.57 -10.88 -42.02
N GLY A 647 -37.57 -12.10 -41.49
CA GLY A 647 -36.39 -12.75 -40.91
C GLY A 647 -35.81 -13.85 -41.82
N PRO A 648 -34.54 -14.26 -41.63
CA PRO A 648 -33.99 -15.41 -42.35
C PRO A 648 -34.80 -16.69 -42.03
N ASN A 649 -35.19 -17.44 -43.06
CA ASN A 649 -35.96 -18.69 -42.97
C ASN A 649 -35.11 -19.87 -42.44
N ILE A 650 -34.36 -19.68 -41.35
CA ILE A 650 -33.37 -20.62 -40.81
C ILE A 650 -33.57 -20.73 -39.30
N SER A 651 -33.37 -21.93 -38.75
CA SER A 651 -33.41 -22.14 -37.29
C SER A 651 -32.33 -21.30 -36.58
N PRO A 652 -32.71 -20.41 -35.63
CA PRO A 652 -31.73 -19.61 -34.87
C PRO A 652 -30.74 -20.46 -34.07
N GLU A 653 -31.16 -21.65 -33.62
CA GLU A 653 -30.29 -22.61 -32.93
C GLU A 653 -29.24 -23.22 -33.88
N ASP A 654 -29.65 -23.63 -35.10
CA ASP A 654 -28.71 -24.19 -36.07
C ASP A 654 -27.73 -23.11 -36.56
N LEU A 655 -28.19 -21.87 -36.75
CA LEU A 655 -27.33 -20.73 -37.09
C LEU A 655 -26.36 -20.40 -35.96
N ARG A 656 -26.82 -20.48 -34.70
CA ARG A 656 -25.99 -20.25 -33.52
C ARG A 656 -24.90 -21.29 -33.39
N GLU A 657 -25.26 -22.56 -33.53
CA GLU A 657 -24.33 -23.69 -33.48
C GLU A 657 -23.29 -23.61 -34.60
N ARG A 658 -23.71 -23.26 -35.83
CA ARG A 658 -22.78 -23.04 -36.93
C ARG A 658 -21.82 -21.89 -36.64
N HIS A 659 -22.34 -20.74 -36.21
CA HIS A 659 -21.50 -19.59 -35.87
C HIS A 659 -20.52 -19.89 -34.73
N ALA A 660 -20.92 -20.69 -33.74
CA ALA A 660 -20.01 -21.15 -32.69
C ALA A 660 -18.85 -21.99 -33.26
N GLY A 661 -19.13 -22.88 -34.22
CA GLY A 661 -18.10 -23.62 -34.94
C GLY A 661 -17.16 -22.70 -35.74
N ILE A 662 -17.72 -21.71 -36.45
CA ILE A 662 -16.94 -20.70 -37.18
C ILE A 662 -16.03 -19.92 -36.22
N LEU A 663 -16.55 -19.41 -35.11
CA LEU A 663 -15.77 -18.69 -34.10
C LEU A 663 -14.66 -19.57 -33.50
N GLY A 664 -14.94 -20.84 -33.20
CA GLY A 664 -13.93 -21.79 -32.74
C GLY A 664 -12.78 -21.99 -33.72
N LEU A 665 -13.09 -22.12 -35.01
CA LEU A 665 -12.09 -22.18 -36.08
C LEU A 665 -11.33 -20.86 -36.24
N CYS A 666 -12.02 -19.72 -36.18
CA CYS A 666 -11.40 -18.39 -36.19
C CYS A 666 -10.45 -18.19 -35.00
N ALA A 667 -10.81 -18.69 -33.81
CA ALA A 667 -9.93 -18.67 -32.64
C ALA A 667 -8.66 -19.51 -32.85
N CYS A 668 -8.77 -20.67 -33.51
CA CYS A 668 -7.61 -21.47 -33.89
C CYS A 668 -6.69 -20.74 -34.88
N VAL A 669 -7.26 -19.96 -35.82
CA VAL A 669 -6.47 -19.13 -36.75
C VAL A 669 -5.76 -18.00 -35.99
N HIS A 670 -6.48 -17.26 -35.16
CA HIS A 670 -5.90 -16.14 -34.42
C HIS A 670 -4.87 -16.55 -33.36
N ALA A 671 -4.89 -17.81 -32.89
CA ALA A 671 -3.91 -18.33 -31.96
C ALA A 671 -2.48 -18.41 -32.55
N TYR A 672 -2.33 -18.35 -33.88
CA TYR A 672 -1.04 -18.33 -34.57
C TYR A 672 -0.92 -17.06 -35.41
N PRO A 673 -0.66 -15.88 -34.80
CA PRO A 673 -0.62 -14.63 -35.55
C PRO A 673 0.58 -14.52 -36.51
N TYR A 674 1.65 -15.29 -36.29
CA TYR A 674 2.90 -15.20 -37.07
C TYR A 674 3.39 -16.55 -37.58
N ASP A 675 2.53 -17.56 -37.59
CA ASP A 675 2.88 -18.90 -38.08
C ASP A 675 1.66 -19.59 -38.69
N VAL A 676 1.93 -20.51 -39.62
CA VAL A 676 0.91 -21.31 -40.30
C VAL A 676 1.20 -22.79 -39.98
N PRO A 677 0.57 -23.41 -38.97
CA PRO A 677 0.70 -24.83 -38.72
C PRO A 677 -0.06 -25.66 -39.78
N GLU A 678 0.23 -26.95 -39.89
CA GLU A 678 -0.27 -27.83 -40.96
C GLU A 678 -1.80 -27.88 -41.08
N PHE A 679 -2.52 -27.76 -39.97
CA PHE A 679 -3.99 -27.77 -39.96
C PHE A 679 -4.62 -26.45 -40.42
N LEU A 680 -3.88 -25.34 -40.44
CA LEU A 680 -4.42 -23.98 -40.60
C LEU A 680 -4.87 -23.68 -42.05
N PRO A 681 -4.14 -24.08 -43.12
CA PRO A 681 -4.60 -23.94 -44.50
C PRO A 681 -6.00 -24.53 -44.74
N ASP A 682 -6.27 -25.74 -44.24
CA ASP A 682 -7.57 -26.39 -44.38
C ASP A 682 -8.69 -25.63 -43.67
N ILE A 683 -8.38 -25.04 -42.52
CA ILE A 683 -9.34 -24.20 -41.79
C ILE A 683 -9.69 -22.96 -42.60
N LEU A 684 -8.71 -22.29 -43.20
CA LEU A 684 -8.94 -21.06 -43.95
C LEU A 684 -9.78 -21.31 -45.22
N VAL A 685 -9.54 -22.42 -45.93
CA VAL A 685 -10.37 -22.81 -47.08
C VAL A 685 -11.80 -23.10 -46.63
N LEU A 686 -11.96 -23.90 -45.56
CA LEU A 686 -13.28 -24.19 -45.01
C LEU A 686 -14.02 -22.91 -44.60
N LEU A 687 -13.35 -21.94 -43.98
CA LEU A 687 -13.98 -20.65 -43.64
C LEU A 687 -14.43 -19.89 -44.89
N GLY A 688 -13.69 -19.98 -46.01
CA GLY A 688 -14.05 -19.41 -47.30
C GLY A 688 -15.41 -19.88 -47.83
N ASP A 689 -15.70 -21.18 -47.71
CA ASP A 689 -16.95 -21.80 -48.16
C ASP A 689 -18.20 -21.21 -47.49
N HIS A 690 -18.03 -20.56 -46.34
CA HIS A 690 -19.11 -19.99 -45.52
C HIS A 690 -19.25 -18.47 -45.64
N LEU A 691 -18.60 -17.81 -46.60
CA LEU A 691 -18.76 -16.36 -46.82
C LEU A 691 -20.14 -15.94 -47.34
N HIS A 692 -20.91 -16.88 -47.87
CA HIS A 692 -22.28 -16.67 -48.34
C HIS A 692 -23.35 -17.11 -47.33
N ASP A 693 -22.94 -17.57 -46.14
CA ASP A 693 -23.88 -17.90 -45.08
C ASP A 693 -24.60 -16.64 -44.52
N PRO A 694 -25.71 -16.80 -43.80
CA PRO A 694 -26.40 -15.69 -43.15
C PRO A 694 -25.52 -14.98 -42.10
N GLN A 695 -25.77 -13.69 -41.89
CA GLN A 695 -25.16 -12.93 -40.80
C GLN A 695 -25.44 -13.61 -39.44
N PRO A 696 -24.48 -13.59 -38.48
CA PRO A 696 -23.23 -12.82 -38.46
C PRO A 696 -21.99 -13.51 -39.11
N ILE A 697 -22.14 -14.72 -39.67
CA ILE A 697 -21.01 -15.58 -40.07
C ILE A 697 -20.02 -14.90 -41.03
N PRO A 698 -20.46 -14.26 -42.15
CA PRO A 698 -19.52 -13.65 -43.09
C PRO A 698 -18.71 -12.50 -42.49
N ALA A 699 -19.28 -11.74 -41.55
CA ALA A 699 -18.57 -10.64 -40.90
C ALA A 699 -17.41 -11.16 -40.04
N THR A 700 -17.66 -12.22 -39.26
CA THR A 700 -16.66 -12.92 -38.44
C THR A 700 -15.52 -13.48 -39.29
N ILE A 701 -15.84 -14.14 -40.40
CA ILE A 701 -14.83 -14.70 -41.32
C ILE A 701 -13.98 -13.60 -41.94
N LYS A 702 -14.61 -12.53 -42.46
CA LYS A 702 -13.88 -11.40 -43.07
C LYS A 702 -12.97 -10.70 -42.08
N LYS A 703 -13.40 -10.49 -40.83
CA LYS A 703 -12.56 -9.95 -39.75
C LYS A 703 -11.34 -10.84 -39.51
N THR A 704 -11.54 -12.15 -39.50
CA THR A 704 -10.48 -13.15 -39.30
C THR A 704 -9.47 -13.17 -40.45
N LEU A 705 -9.94 -13.25 -41.69
CA LEU A 705 -9.08 -13.23 -42.89
C LEU A 705 -8.28 -11.92 -43.01
N SER A 706 -8.91 -10.79 -42.71
CA SER A 706 -8.23 -9.48 -42.66
C SER A 706 -7.12 -9.45 -41.61
N SER A 707 -7.40 -9.96 -40.40
CA SER A 707 -6.40 -10.06 -39.33
C SER A 707 -5.25 -10.99 -39.72
N PHE A 708 -5.56 -12.18 -40.25
CA PHE A 708 -4.58 -13.15 -40.74
C PHE A 708 -3.67 -12.54 -41.81
N ARG A 709 -4.25 -11.89 -42.84
CA ARG A 709 -3.48 -11.20 -43.89
C ARG A 709 -2.51 -10.19 -43.30
N ARG A 710 -2.98 -9.38 -42.34
CA ARG A 710 -2.19 -8.33 -41.71
C ARG A 710 -1.01 -8.89 -40.94
N THR A 711 -1.20 -9.95 -40.15
CA THR A 711 -0.15 -10.46 -39.26
C THR A 711 0.85 -11.39 -39.97
N HIS A 712 0.48 -12.01 -41.09
CA HIS A 712 1.32 -12.93 -41.87
C HIS A 712 1.99 -12.28 -43.10
N HIS A 713 1.79 -10.99 -43.32
CA HIS A 713 2.27 -10.28 -44.51
C HIS A 713 3.80 -10.30 -44.64
N ASP A 714 4.51 -10.01 -43.55
CA ASP A 714 5.97 -9.79 -43.60
C ASP A 714 6.74 -11.06 -43.98
N ASN A 715 6.28 -12.21 -43.50
CA ASN A 715 6.87 -13.53 -43.80
C ASN A 715 6.05 -14.33 -44.81
N TRP A 716 5.20 -13.67 -45.62
CA TRP A 716 4.30 -14.36 -46.55
C TRP A 716 5.05 -15.24 -47.57
N ARG A 717 6.30 -14.90 -47.90
CA ARG A 717 7.16 -15.69 -48.79
C ARG A 717 7.36 -17.12 -48.30
N ASP A 718 7.46 -17.31 -46.99
CA ASP A 718 7.65 -18.62 -46.36
C ASP A 718 6.30 -19.24 -46.01
N HIS A 719 5.35 -18.44 -45.51
CA HIS A 719 4.02 -18.93 -45.16
C HIS A 719 3.27 -19.53 -46.34
N LYS A 720 3.39 -18.95 -47.55
CA LYS A 720 2.71 -19.48 -48.75
C LYS A 720 3.18 -20.90 -49.11
N LEU A 721 4.39 -21.30 -48.72
CA LEU A 721 4.92 -22.65 -48.99
C LEU A 721 4.21 -23.73 -48.18
N LYS A 722 3.45 -23.34 -47.14
CA LYS A 722 2.68 -24.25 -46.29
C LYS A 722 1.27 -24.54 -46.84
N PHE A 723 0.92 -23.96 -47.98
CA PHE A 723 -0.34 -24.17 -48.67
C PHE A 723 -0.11 -24.97 -49.96
N THR A 724 -1.08 -25.79 -50.34
CA THR A 724 -1.12 -26.38 -51.69
C THR A 724 -1.49 -25.32 -52.74
N ASP A 725 -1.19 -25.57 -54.01
CA ASP A 725 -1.51 -24.63 -55.10
C ASP A 725 -3.02 -24.33 -55.17
N ASP A 726 -3.87 -25.34 -54.96
CA ASP A 726 -5.33 -25.19 -54.92
C ASP A 726 -5.78 -24.33 -53.74
N GLN A 727 -5.22 -24.55 -52.54
CA GLN A 727 -5.52 -23.73 -51.37
C GLN A 727 -5.02 -22.29 -51.55
N LEU A 728 -3.86 -22.07 -52.16
CA LEU A 728 -3.33 -20.72 -52.44
C LEU A 728 -4.22 -19.95 -53.42
N ALA A 729 -4.76 -20.61 -54.44
CA ALA A 729 -5.69 -19.99 -55.37
C ALA A 729 -6.93 -19.47 -54.63
N VAL A 730 -7.57 -20.33 -53.82
CA VAL A 730 -8.72 -19.97 -53.00
C VAL A 730 -8.38 -18.84 -52.04
N ILE A 731 -7.29 -18.95 -51.28
CA ILE A 731 -6.90 -17.96 -50.27
C ILE A 731 -6.54 -16.61 -50.89
N THR A 732 -5.91 -16.60 -52.07
CA THR A 732 -5.58 -15.35 -52.76
C THR A 732 -6.86 -14.59 -53.12
N ASP A 733 -7.88 -15.28 -53.62
CA ASP A 733 -9.19 -14.67 -53.92
C ASP A 733 -9.89 -14.18 -52.65
N LEU A 734 -9.81 -14.94 -51.55
CA LEU A 734 -10.42 -14.57 -50.26
C LEU A 734 -9.73 -13.39 -49.56
N LEU A 735 -8.43 -13.21 -49.78
CA LEU A 735 -7.65 -12.13 -49.16
C LEU A 735 -7.68 -10.84 -49.98
N VAL A 736 -8.22 -10.86 -51.21
CA VAL A 736 -8.45 -9.67 -52.04
C VAL A 736 -9.80 -9.06 -51.67
N SER A 737 -9.73 -8.00 -50.85
CA SER A 737 -10.64 -6.84 -50.83
C SER A 737 -11.49 -6.62 -49.56
N PRO A 738 -11.42 -5.41 -48.96
CA PRO A 738 -12.50 -4.80 -48.20
C PRO A 738 -13.63 -4.28 -49.12
N SER A 739 -14.83 -4.08 -48.59
CA SER A 739 -16.08 -3.74 -49.31
C SER A 739 -16.12 -2.48 -50.20
N TYR A 740 -14.98 -1.80 -50.42
CA TYR A 740 -14.84 -0.59 -51.24
C TYR A 740 -13.99 -0.78 -52.51
N TYR A 741 -13.40 -1.96 -52.74
CA TYR A 741 -12.90 -2.33 -54.08
C TYR A 741 -13.84 -3.37 -54.67
N ALA A 742 -14.42 -3.01 -55.82
CA ALA A 742 -15.38 -3.79 -56.61
C ALA A 742 -14.69 -4.85 -57.46
#